data_AF-A0AAW0S807-F1
#
_entry.id   AF-A0AAW0S807-F1
#
_cell.length_a   1.000
_cell.length_b   1.000
_cell.length_c   1.000
_cell.angle_alpha   90.00
_cell.angle_beta   90.00
_cell.angle_gamma   90.00
#
_symmetry.space_group_name_H-M   'P 1'
#
loop_
_entity.id
_entity.type
_entity.pdbx_description
1 polymer ?
#
loop_
_entity_poly.entity_id
_entity_poly.type
_entity_poly.pdbx_seq_one_letter_code
_entity_poly.pdbx_strand_id
1 'polypeptide(L)'
;MSEVDTMIHLTRAGVEKLPALGDKPPSINTRYVVKSNTQIRLKASDENVRAETWFRTPPFNAHTIRMIRAVKLFAESHDQGSVDDMMQGNWTWFQLAVFSSEKATSPKKGSDGQELVVTSHANRVASDQFEWLEGGTVDTRRIFLQALEPGNVIAVRVCARFLGWEMVARNGHLVVEMGEDSQPVPIKPIKIDTDDAIPARRNVQTWYNETKTCHETGLELSLFIRAMRVFQSLRPEDQLSYYRIAGIHGFPCNVPWNTGDPVIPLDDPKLKELLKANKGGQYCEHNNYLFPTWHRAYMLLYERRVSDLMMEEALKRKHENEKWVQAAECWRLPYWDWAAHPNLPDIACGETIRVIKSWNGRGEPQMEDLGNPMYRFQMPGLKPMGDTSYGNYRIHNTEEQPWHQCVGTSRHSINPKDPDGRWVMGHSNAEEVNKSLQGFKDEEYHDMTLKDSVFRLLTEDYTTKYVHFSTTRWYEDDPDLQKKKNKKGDKWIRSYMNLEHLHNNIHWLVGGDSEGPYGHMFSVPVAAFDPVFWLHHCNIDRILHLWQSVNPGNWFHQKKGRQPDRSPQQALIPFHISGDRGDFYNSNKVRNVDALNYSYDYMDEITDEYGDMIPEKSHLYINKLYGPPVEAFKDCRKDLDPVINVVYDRYAFNGQAYFLLFFLGAVDRTVSWKKQTCLVGSIYTFTPIVTQDNVVCSNCLEQQQAHVLSRAQIPITRVVPSQKREERDEAKNYLTKNLKWVAVFQDGGKVDGSKLKDVKITLSIGVNQLRENLGRQSSFKFEDYEDVEFDWNNAYCA
;
A
#
# COMPACT_ATOMS: atom_id res chain seq x y z
N MET A 1 -13.71 20.43 -17.49
CA MET A 1 -14.13 20.56 -18.91
C MET A 1 -15.64 20.55 -18.94
N SER A 2 -16.23 21.53 -19.62
CA SER A 2 -17.66 21.81 -19.67
C SER A 2 -18.47 20.72 -20.37
N GLU A 3 -19.63 20.44 -19.78
CA GLU A 3 -20.92 20.05 -20.37
C GLU A 3 -20.98 19.91 -21.91
N VAL A 4 -20.56 18.75 -22.42
CA VAL A 4 -20.93 18.31 -23.78
C VAL A 4 -21.44 16.89 -23.65
N ASP A 5 -22.67 16.63 -24.11
CA ASP A 5 -23.17 15.27 -24.30
C ASP A 5 -22.22 14.55 -25.26
N THR A 6 -21.38 13.67 -24.71
CA THR A 6 -20.32 12.95 -25.44
C THR A 6 -20.89 12.04 -26.52
N MET A 7 -22.18 11.71 -26.47
CA MET A 7 -22.85 10.79 -27.39
C MET A 7 -23.83 11.48 -28.34
N ILE A 8 -23.86 12.81 -28.40
CA ILE A 8 -24.77 13.58 -29.28
C ILE A 8 -24.44 13.41 -30.77
N HIS A 9 -23.20 13.10 -31.11
CA HIS A 9 -22.73 12.97 -32.49
C HIS A 9 -22.86 11.55 -33.08
N LEU A 10 -23.41 10.60 -32.33
CA LEU A 10 -23.52 9.20 -32.76
C LEU A 10 -24.59 9.05 -33.84
N THR A 11 -24.17 8.72 -35.05
CA THR A 11 -25.08 8.36 -36.15
C THR A 11 -25.49 6.90 -36.08
N ARG A 12 -26.61 6.52 -36.69
CA ARG A 12 -27.05 5.12 -36.82
C ARG A 12 -25.93 4.19 -37.32
N ALA A 13 -25.31 4.55 -38.44
CA ALA A 13 -24.21 3.77 -39.01
C ALA A 13 -22.98 3.67 -38.08
N GLY A 14 -22.77 4.66 -37.21
CA GLY A 14 -21.75 4.62 -36.17
C GLY A 14 -22.12 3.64 -35.05
N VAL A 15 -23.36 3.70 -34.55
CA VAL A 15 -23.87 2.82 -33.48
C VAL A 15 -23.87 1.35 -33.91
N GLU A 16 -24.33 1.06 -35.13
CA GLU A 16 -24.39 -0.31 -35.66
C GLU A 16 -23.00 -0.96 -35.83
N LYS A 17 -21.93 -0.15 -35.90
CA LYS A 17 -20.53 -0.62 -36.00
C LYS A 17 -19.83 -0.80 -34.66
N LEU A 18 -20.46 -0.41 -33.54
CA LEU A 18 -19.84 -0.52 -32.22
C LEU A 18 -19.65 -1.99 -31.81
N PRO A 19 -18.57 -2.31 -31.07
CA PRO A 19 -18.35 -3.66 -30.55
C PRO A 19 -19.42 -4.03 -29.52
N ALA A 20 -19.77 -5.32 -29.46
CA ALA A 20 -20.70 -5.84 -28.47
C ALA A 20 -20.09 -5.78 -27.05
N LEU A 21 -20.90 -5.42 -26.05
CA LEU A 21 -20.49 -5.53 -24.65
C LEU A 21 -20.47 -7.02 -24.25
N GLY A 22 -19.28 -7.58 -24.03
CA GLY A 22 -19.09 -9.01 -23.69
C GLY A 22 -18.58 -9.23 -22.25
N ASP A 23 -18.21 -10.48 -21.95
CA ASP A 23 -17.80 -10.92 -20.59
C ASP A 23 -16.37 -10.50 -20.19
N LYS A 24 -15.56 -10.07 -21.16
CA LYS A 24 -14.21 -9.56 -20.87
C LYS A 24 -14.30 -8.13 -20.34
N PRO A 25 -13.45 -7.74 -19.38
CA PRO A 25 -13.47 -6.38 -18.88
C PRO A 25 -13.25 -5.39 -20.03
N PRO A 26 -14.10 -4.37 -20.16
CA PRO A 26 -14.09 -3.47 -21.31
C PRO A 26 -12.74 -2.78 -21.48
N SER A 27 -12.47 -2.36 -22.71
CA SER A 27 -11.37 -1.45 -23.03
C SER A 27 -11.74 -0.04 -22.59
N ILE A 28 -10.74 0.68 -22.08
CA ILE A 28 -10.84 2.09 -21.71
C ILE A 28 -11.18 2.94 -22.95
N ASN A 29 -11.91 4.04 -22.75
CA ASN A 29 -12.27 5.02 -23.78
C ASN A 29 -12.94 4.39 -25.01
N THR A 30 -13.67 3.30 -24.78
CA THR A 30 -14.35 2.52 -25.82
C THR A 30 -15.85 2.56 -25.57
N ARG A 31 -16.62 2.65 -26.66
CA ARG A 31 -18.08 2.54 -26.62
C ARG A 31 -18.49 1.14 -27.03
N TYR A 32 -19.37 0.55 -26.25
CA TYR A 32 -19.93 -0.76 -26.52
C TYR A 32 -21.41 -0.66 -26.79
N VAL A 33 -21.98 -1.66 -27.46
CA VAL A 33 -23.41 -1.73 -27.71
C VAL A 33 -23.99 -3.06 -27.24
N VAL A 34 -25.16 -3.00 -26.63
CA VAL A 34 -26.03 -4.15 -26.39
C VAL A 34 -27.22 -3.99 -27.32
N LYS A 35 -27.44 -4.98 -28.20
CA LYS A 35 -28.43 -4.90 -29.27
C LYS A 35 -29.54 -5.93 -29.14
N SER A 36 -30.74 -5.56 -29.59
CA SER A 36 -31.86 -6.47 -29.78
C SER A 36 -32.51 -6.25 -31.14
N ASN A 37 -32.58 -7.31 -31.93
CA ASN A 37 -33.26 -7.31 -33.23
C ASN A 37 -34.66 -7.96 -33.14
N THR A 38 -35.08 -8.39 -31.96
CA THR A 38 -36.42 -8.94 -31.77
C THR A 38 -37.44 -7.82 -31.84
N GLN A 39 -38.53 -8.02 -32.56
CA GLN A 39 -39.64 -7.07 -32.52
C GLN A 39 -40.43 -7.28 -31.23
N ILE A 40 -40.81 -6.20 -30.57
CA ILE A 40 -41.71 -6.20 -29.42
C ILE A 40 -42.93 -5.32 -29.70
N ARG A 41 -44.09 -5.73 -29.21
CA ARG A 41 -45.37 -5.03 -29.36
C ARG A 41 -46.06 -4.97 -28.02
N LEU A 42 -46.36 -3.77 -27.52
CA LEU A 42 -47.03 -3.55 -26.25
C LEU A 42 -48.25 -2.66 -26.46
N LYS A 43 -49.42 -3.18 -26.11
CA LYS A 43 -50.69 -2.45 -26.17
C LYS A 43 -51.22 -2.14 -24.76
N ALA A 44 -51.58 -0.88 -24.52
CA ALA A 44 -52.24 -0.47 -23.30
C ALA A 44 -53.75 -0.82 -23.35
N SER A 45 -54.26 -1.35 -22.24
CA SER A 45 -55.65 -1.79 -22.08
C SER A 45 -56.50 -0.85 -21.23
N ASP A 46 -55.86 0.08 -20.53
CA ASP A 46 -56.47 0.94 -19.52
C ASP A 46 -55.58 2.17 -19.27
N GLU A 47 -55.97 3.00 -18.31
CA GLU A 47 -55.28 4.24 -17.96
C GLU A 47 -53.94 4.06 -17.23
N ASN A 48 -53.58 2.83 -16.85
CA ASN A 48 -52.33 2.56 -16.15
C ASN A 48 -51.16 2.38 -17.13
N VAL A 49 -49.96 2.67 -16.65
CA VAL A 49 -48.74 2.43 -17.41
C VAL A 49 -48.51 0.93 -17.53
N ARG A 50 -48.45 0.44 -18.76
CA ARG A 50 -47.91 -0.88 -19.07
C ARG A 50 -46.45 -0.74 -19.48
N ALA A 51 -45.60 -1.60 -18.97
CA ALA A 51 -44.18 -1.56 -19.27
C ALA A 51 -43.58 -2.97 -19.33
N GLU A 52 -43.06 -3.35 -20.49
CA GLU A 52 -42.50 -4.69 -20.76
C GLU A 52 -41.00 -4.61 -21.04
N THR A 53 -40.24 -5.60 -20.56
CA THR A 53 -38.79 -5.63 -20.79
C THR A 53 -38.49 -6.20 -22.18
N TRP A 54 -37.76 -5.43 -22.99
CA TRP A 54 -37.40 -5.83 -24.34
C TRP A 54 -36.05 -6.56 -24.40
N PHE A 55 -35.00 -5.99 -23.81
CA PHE A 55 -33.67 -6.62 -23.70
C PHE A 55 -32.86 -6.03 -22.54
N ARG A 56 -31.70 -6.63 -22.24
CA ARG A 56 -30.87 -6.29 -21.07
C ARG A 56 -29.38 -6.38 -21.40
N THR A 57 -28.58 -5.62 -20.66
CA THR A 57 -27.12 -5.82 -20.63
C THR A 57 -26.75 -7.13 -19.94
N PRO A 58 -25.54 -7.67 -20.16
CA PRO A 58 -24.93 -8.62 -19.24
C PRO A 58 -24.81 -8.05 -17.81
N PRO A 59 -24.72 -8.89 -16.77
CA PRO A 59 -24.42 -8.49 -15.40
C PRO A 59 -23.11 -7.73 -15.34
N PHE A 60 -23.13 -6.56 -14.70
CA PHE A 60 -21.90 -5.81 -14.51
C PHE A 60 -21.11 -6.34 -13.31
N ASN A 61 -19.79 -6.44 -13.46
CA ASN A 61 -18.89 -6.63 -12.33
C ASN A 61 -18.44 -5.27 -11.76
N ALA A 62 -17.82 -5.27 -10.58
CA ALA A 62 -17.40 -4.05 -9.89
C ALA A 62 -16.46 -3.15 -10.73
N HIS A 63 -15.49 -3.73 -11.45
CA HIS A 63 -14.56 -2.96 -12.29
C HIS A 63 -15.27 -2.29 -13.46
N THR A 64 -16.13 -3.03 -14.18
CA THR A 64 -16.93 -2.48 -15.27
C THR A 64 -17.81 -1.33 -14.79
N ILE A 65 -18.46 -1.44 -13.63
CA ILE A 65 -19.28 -0.37 -13.06
C ILE A 65 -18.47 0.92 -12.87
N ARG A 66 -17.24 0.83 -12.33
CA ARG A 66 -16.38 2.01 -12.15
C ARG A 66 -15.92 2.65 -13.47
N MET A 67 -15.91 1.88 -14.55
CA MET A 67 -15.58 2.37 -15.90
C MET A 67 -16.77 3.01 -16.63
N ILE A 68 -18.01 2.67 -16.31
CA ILE A 68 -19.19 3.24 -17.00
C ILE A 68 -19.23 4.75 -16.78
N ARG A 69 -19.33 5.51 -17.88
CA ARG A 69 -19.45 6.98 -17.88
C ARG A 69 -20.85 7.43 -18.24
N ALA A 70 -21.43 6.77 -19.23
CA ALA A 70 -22.77 7.09 -19.71
C ALA A 70 -23.41 5.93 -20.47
N VAL A 71 -24.74 5.97 -20.58
CA VAL A 71 -25.53 5.11 -21.45
C VAL A 71 -26.51 5.92 -22.29
N LYS A 72 -26.75 5.47 -23.53
CA LYS A 72 -27.73 6.09 -24.45
C LYS A 72 -28.41 5.01 -25.29
N LEU A 73 -29.73 5.09 -25.38
CA LEU A 73 -30.54 4.15 -26.16
C LEU A 73 -30.89 4.76 -27.52
N PHE A 74 -30.74 3.94 -28.55
CA PHE A 74 -31.27 4.17 -29.89
C PHE A 74 -32.22 3.03 -30.24
N ALA A 75 -33.34 3.31 -30.88
CA ALA A 75 -34.32 2.29 -31.25
C ALA A 75 -35.06 2.66 -32.53
N GLU A 76 -35.46 1.66 -33.32
CA GLU A 76 -36.49 1.87 -34.33
C GLU A 76 -37.86 1.57 -33.73
N SER A 77 -38.76 2.55 -33.74
CA SER A 77 -40.09 2.36 -33.18
C SER A 77 -41.12 3.28 -33.80
N HIS A 78 -42.36 2.97 -33.52
CA HIS A 78 -43.52 3.75 -33.91
C HIS A 78 -44.66 3.53 -32.91
N ASP A 79 -45.68 4.38 -32.96
CA ASP A 79 -46.89 4.23 -32.17
C ASP A 79 -48.02 3.60 -33.00
N GLN A 80 -49.27 3.66 -32.55
CA GLN A 80 -50.40 3.09 -33.29
C GLN A 80 -50.74 3.80 -34.62
N GLY A 81 -50.09 4.91 -34.97
CA GLY A 81 -50.28 5.62 -36.24
C GLY A 81 -51.40 6.67 -36.27
N SER A 82 -52.30 6.66 -35.30
CA SER A 82 -53.39 7.63 -35.18
C SER A 82 -53.67 8.01 -33.73
N VAL A 83 -54.03 9.27 -33.49
CA VAL A 83 -54.47 9.79 -32.18
C VAL A 83 -55.70 10.68 -32.36
N ASP A 84 -56.61 10.66 -31.39
CA ASP A 84 -57.83 11.49 -31.42
C ASP A 84 -57.52 12.98 -31.21
N ASP A 85 -56.49 13.29 -30.42
CA ASP A 85 -56.06 14.66 -30.12
C ASP A 85 -54.54 14.73 -29.93
N MET A 86 -53.84 15.37 -30.88
CA MET A 86 -52.38 15.54 -30.80
C MET A 86 -51.94 16.45 -29.64
N MET A 87 -52.83 17.31 -29.11
CA MET A 87 -52.51 18.23 -28.01
C MET A 87 -52.45 17.52 -26.64
N GLN A 88 -52.96 16.28 -26.53
CA GLN A 88 -52.97 15.51 -25.28
C GLN A 88 -51.64 14.77 -24.99
N GLY A 89 -50.64 14.91 -25.87
CA GLY A 89 -49.29 14.39 -25.66
C GLY A 89 -49.05 12.97 -26.20
N ASN A 90 -47.85 12.45 -25.94
CA ASN A 90 -47.45 11.09 -26.31
C ASN A 90 -47.53 10.14 -25.11
N TRP A 91 -48.15 8.98 -25.29
CA TRP A 91 -48.28 7.95 -24.26
C TRP A 91 -47.57 6.65 -24.59
N THR A 92 -46.57 6.70 -25.48
CA THR A 92 -45.63 5.59 -25.77
C THR A 92 -44.18 6.06 -25.69
N TRP A 93 -43.36 5.36 -24.90
CA TRP A 93 -41.95 5.75 -24.65
C TRP A 93 -41.08 4.57 -24.24
N PHE A 94 -39.77 4.76 -24.27
CA PHE A 94 -38.78 3.83 -23.73
C PHE A 94 -38.32 4.23 -22.33
N GLN A 95 -38.06 3.22 -21.49
CA GLN A 95 -37.40 3.38 -20.20
C GLN A 95 -36.13 2.53 -20.11
N LEU A 96 -35.12 3.07 -19.44
CA LEU A 96 -34.03 2.27 -18.90
C LEU A 96 -34.34 1.96 -17.43
N ALA A 97 -34.06 0.74 -17.00
CA ALA A 97 -34.35 0.27 -15.65
C ALA A 97 -33.19 -0.54 -15.09
N VAL A 98 -32.78 -0.29 -13.85
CA VAL A 98 -31.79 -1.11 -13.15
C VAL A 98 -32.49 -2.33 -12.54
N PHE A 99 -32.03 -3.52 -12.87
CA PHE A 99 -32.54 -4.79 -12.34
C PHE A 99 -31.47 -5.41 -11.43
N SER A 100 -31.89 -6.06 -10.34
CA SER A 100 -30.95 -6.63 -9.35
C SER A 100 -30.12 -7.79 -9.90
N SER A 101 -30.62 -8.49 -10.92
CA SER A 101 -29.93 -9.57 -11.63
C SER A 101 -30.57 -9.83 -13.00
N GLU A 102 -29.93 -10.66 -13.81
CA GLU A 102 -30.50 -11.19 -15.06
C GLU A 102 -31.87 -11.85 -14.88
N LYS A 103 -32.16 -12.43 -13.70
CA LYS A 103 -33.40 -13.15 -13.43
C LYS A 103 -34.51 -12.27 -12.88
N ALA A 104 -34.21 -11.03 -12.48
CA ALA A 104 -35.20 -10.14 -11.92
C ALA A 104 -36.30 -9.82 -12.96
N THR A 105 -37.54 -9.67 -12.50
CA THR A 105 -38.71 -9.39 -13.36
C THR A 105 -39.19 -7.95 -13.23
N SER A 106 -38.72 -7.22 -12.22
CA SER A 106 -39.05 -5.82 -11.96
C SER A 106 -37.80 -4.99 -11.64
N PRO A 107 -37.88 -3.64 -11.80
CA PRO A 107 -36.79 -2.76 -11.44
C PRO A 107 -36.45 -2.80 -9.94
N LYS A 108 -35.17 -2.61 -9.63
CA LYS A 108 -34.69 -2.34 -8.27
C LYS A 108 -35.27 -1.01 -7.79
N LYS A 109 -35.58 -0.91 -6.50
CA LYS A 109 -36.00 0.33 -5.87
C LYS A 109 -34.81 1.04 -5.20
N GLY A 110 -34.78 2.36 -5.29
CA GLY A 110 -33.84 3.20 -4.56
C GLY A 110 -34.15 3.28 -3.07
N SER A 111 -33.32 3.99 -2.31
CA SER A 111 -33.50 4.20 -0.87
C SER A 111 -34.77 5.00 -0.52
N ASP A 112 -35.31 5.76 -1.49
CA ASP A 112 -36.57 6.49 -1.40
C ASP A 112 -37.80 5.63 -1.74
N GLY A 113 -37.60 4.34 -2.05
CA GLY A 113 -38.65 3.41 -2.44
C GLY A 113 -39.14 3.54 -3.88
N GLN A 114 -38.58 4.46 -4.68
CA GLN A 114 -38.93 4.62 -6.10
C GLN A 114 -38.16 3.61 -6.97
N GLU A 115 -38.76 3.20 -8.09
CA GLU A 115 -38.06 2.35 -9.05
C GLU A 115 -36.89 3.11 -9.67
N LEU A 116 -35.72 2.45 -9.78
CA LEU A 116 -34.55 2.98 -10.47
C LEU A 116 -34.77 2.90 -11.98
N VAL A 117 -35.61 3.80 -12.48
CA VAL A 117 -35.98 3.94 -13.88
C VAL A 117 -35.71 5.35 -14.38
N VAL A 118 -35.37 5.46 -15.67
CA VAL A 118 -35.23 6.74 -16.35
C VAL A 118 -35.85 6.66 -17.74
N THR A 119 -36.65 7.66 -18.08
CA THR A 119 -37.22 7.77 -19.43
C THR A 119 -36.11 8.10 -20.43
N SER A 120 -36.02 7.33 -21.51
CA SER A 120 -35.04 7.53 -22.57
C SER A 120 -35.53 8.54 -23.62
N HIS A 121 -36.60 8.20 -24.33
CA HIS A 121 -37.30 9.06 -25.28
C HIS A 121 -38.72 8.53 -25.52
N ALA A 122 -39.60 9.40 -26.00
CA ALA A 122 -40.93 9.04 -26.49
C ALA A 122 -40.89 8.73 -27.99
N ASN A 123 -41.90 8.00 -28.48
CA ASN A 123 -42.07 7.81 -29.93
C ASN A 123 -42.38 9.14 -30.65
N ARG A 124 -42.40 9.11 -31.98
CA ARG A 124 -43.15 10.12 -32.74
C ARG A 124 -44.64 9.82 -32.61
N VAL A 125 -45.41 10.85 -32.26
CA VAL A 125 -46.88 10.74 -32.12
C VAL A 125 -47.52 10.58 -33.50
N ALA A 126 -48.54 9.71 -33.59
CA ALA A 126 -49.34 9.44 -34.77
C ALA A 126 -48.49 9.00 -35.98
N SER A 127 -47.58 8.05 -35.76
CA SER A 127 -46.76 7.44 -36.79
C SER A 127 -46.82 5.92 -36.69
N ASP A 128 -47.14 5.25 -37.79
CA ASP A 128 -47.03 3.80 -37.96
C ASP A 128 -45.74 3.40 -38.71
N GLN A 129 -44.87 4.37 -39.01
CA GLN A 129 -43.62 4.15 -39.71
C GLN A 129 -42.47 4.00 -38.70
N PHE A 130 -41.68 2.94 -38.85
CA PHE A 130 -40.48 2.75 -38.05
C PHE A 130 -39.49 3.88 -38.28
N GLU A 131 -39.24 4.65 -37.23
CA GLU A 131 -38.27 5.73 -37.23
C GLU A 131 -37.12 5.42 -36.26
N TRP A 132 -35.90 5.77 -36.65
CA TRP A 132 -34.74 5.68 -35.78
C TRP A 132 -34.73 6.87 -34.81
N LEU A 133 -35.01 6.59 -33.54
CA LEU A 133 -35.07 7.58 -32.48
C LEU A 133 -33.93 7.37 -31.48
N GLU A 134 -33.53 8.45 -30.82
CA GLU A 134 -32.49 8.45 -29.81
C GLU A 134 -32.95 9.12 -28.51
N GLY A 135 -32.51 8.56 -27.38
CA GLY A 135 -32.76 9.11 -26.06
C GLY A 135 -31.75 10.15 -25.61
N GLY A 136 -32.07 10.84 -24.52
CA GLY A 136 -31.08 11.62 -23.80
C GLY A 136 -29.98 10.74 -23.21
N THR A 137 -28.76 11.27 -23.11
CA THR A 137 -27.64 10.62 -22.42
C THR A 137 -27.87 10.56 -20.91
N VAL A 138 -27.76 9.36 -20.34
CA VAL A 138 -27.78 9.13 -18.89
C VAL A 138 -26.35 8.91 -18.43
N ASP A 139 -25.80 9.85 -17.67
CA ASP A 139 -24.41 9.79 -17.17
C ASP A 139 -24.32 9.62 -15.65
N THR A 140 -23.09 9.56 -15.14
CA THR A 140 -22.78 9.32 -13.73
C THR A 140 -23.26 10.41 -12.77
N ARG A 141 -23.81 11.52 -13.25
CA ARG A 141 -24.47 12.56 -12.41
C ARG A 141 -25.86 12.12 -11.97
N ARG A 142 -26.46 11.15 -12.66
CA ARG A 142 -27.79 10.63 -12.35
C ARG A 142 -27.67 9.50 -11.33
N ILE A 143 -28.54 9.51 -10.32
CA ILE A 143 -28.66 8.44 -9.32
C ILE A 143 -28.84 7.06 -9.96
N PHE A 144 -29.43 7.01 -11.17
CA PHE A 144 -29.62 5.80 -11.97
C PHE A 144 -28.33 5.00 -12.17
N LEU A 145 -27.23 5.64 -12.59
CA LEU A 145 -25.95 4.95 -12.78
C LEU A 145 -25.16 4.82 -11.47
N GLN A 146 -25.33 5.74 -10.52
CA GLN A 146 -24.68 5.68 -9.20
C GLN A 146 -25.19 4.51 -8.34
N ALA A 147 -26.42 4.05 -8.57
CA ALA A 147 -27.06 2.98 -7.82
C ALA A 147 -26.72 1.56 -8.34
N LEU A 148 -25.87 1.45 -9.37
CA LEU A 148 -25.43 0.16 -9.90
C LEU A 148 -24.54 -0.58 -8.90
N GLU A 149 -24.88 -1.85 -8.66
CA GLU A 149 -24.11 -2.78 -7.85
C GLU A 149 -23.66 -3.99 -8.68
N PRO A 150 -22.59 -4.71 -8.27
CA PRO A 150 -22.18 -5.94 -8.92
C PRO A 150 -23.36 -6.92 -9.09
N GLY A 151 -23.49 -7.50 -10.28
CA GLY A 151 -24.58 -8.39 -10.66
C GLY A 151 -25.82 -7.70 -11.25
N ASN A 152 -25.94 -6.37 -11.11
CA ASN A 152 -27.04 -5.63 -11.72
C ASN A 152 -26.96 -5.64 -13.26
N VAL A 153 -28.11 -5.49 -13.90
CA VAL A 153 -28.25 -5.30 -15.35
C VAL A 153 -29.05 -4.03 -15.65
N ILE A 154 -28.77 -3.38 -16.77
CA ILE A 154 -29.63 -2.32 -17.31
C ILE A 154 -30.59 -2.96 -18.32
N ALA A 155 -31.88 -2.88 -18.03
CA ALA A 155 -32.96 -3.34 -18.88
C ALA A 155 -33.54 -2.18 -19.70
N VAL A 156 -33.82 -2.43 -20.98
CA VAL A 156 -34.58 -1.53 -21.86
C VAL A 156 -36.03 -2.00 -21.86
N ARG A 157 -36.95 -1.11 -21.51
CA ARG A 157 -38.39 -1.36 -21.44
C ARG A 157 -39.14 -0.51 -22.46
N VAL A 158 -40.18 -1.09 -23.05
CA VAL A 158 -41.18 -0.39 -23.85
C VAL A 158 -42.38 -0.07 -22.97
N CYS A 159 -42.94 1.12 -23.12
CA CYS A 159 -44.03 1.61 -22.27
C CYS A 159 -45.18 2.15 -23.12
N ALA A 160 -46.42 1.85 -22.69
CA ALA A 160 -47.64 2.40 -23.26
C ALA A 160 -48.64 2.72 -22.14
N ARG A 161 -49.45 3.77 -22.30
CA ARG A 161 -50.49 4.17 -21.35
C ARG A 161 -51.75 4.60 -22.10
N PHE A 162 -52.91 4.36 -21.49
CA PHE A 162 -54.25 4.66 -22.02
C PHE A 162 -54.74 3.70 -23.10
N LEU A 163 -56.03 3.38 -23.03
CA LEU A 163 -56.68 2.47 -23.95
C LEU A 163 -56.46 2.93 -25.40
N GLY A 164 -56.02 2.00 -26.25
CA GLY A 164 -55.81 2.26 -27.68
C GLY A 164 -54.38 2.65 -28.05
N TRP A 165 -53.55 3.07 -27.09
CA TRP A 165 -52.15 3.33 -27.33
C TRP A 165 -51.35 2.03 -27.45
N GLU A 166 -50.48 1.99 -28.45
CA GLU A 166 -49.67 0.83 -28.76
C GLU A 166 -48.26 1.25 -29.16
N MET A 167 -47.28 0.53 -28.66
CA MET A 167 -45.87 0.71 -28.99
C MET A 167 -45.36 -0.51 -29.73
N VAL A 168 -44.74 -0.28 -30.88
CA VAL A 168 -44.00 -1.31 -31.62
C VAL A 168 -42.57 -0.86 -31.77
N ALA A 169 -41.62 -1.73 -31.39
CA ALA A 169 -40.20 -1.46 -31.49
C ALA A 169 -39.46 -2.63 -32.13
N ARG A 170 -38.42 -2.32 -32.90
CA ARG A 170 -37.45 -3.26 -33.47
C ARG A 170 -36.06 -2.63 -33.45
N ASN A 171 -34.99 -3.42 -33.53
CA ASN A 171 -33.61 -2.94 -33.67
C ASN A 171 -33.18 -1.92 -32.58
N GLY A 172 -33.15 -2.35 -31.32
CA GLY A 172 -32.73 -1.55 -30.18
C GLY A 172 -31.22 -1.65 -29.94
N HIS A 173 -30.59 -0.52 -29.63
CA HIS A 173 -29.15 -0.41 -29.40
C HIS A 173 -28.90 0.44 -28.15
N LEU A 174 -28.54 -0.22 -27.04
CA LEU A 174 -28.09 0.46 -25.82
C LEU A 174 -26.56 0.63 -25.88
N VAL A 175 -26.11 1.85 -26.10
CA VAL A 175 -24.70 2.22 -26.09
C VAL A 175 -24.25 2.45 -24.65
N VAL A 176 -23.10 1.88 -24.28
CA VAL A 176 -22.44 2.05 -22.99
C VAL A 176 -21.05 2.64 -23.22
N GLU A 177 -20.80 3.82 -22.70
CA GLU A 177 -19.51 4.51 -22.78
C GLU A 177 -18.63 4.14 -21.58
N MET A 178 -17.43 3.62 -21.87
CA MET A 178 -16.44 3.23 -20.87
C MET A 178 -15.31 4.25 -20.82
N GLY A 179 -14.93 4.70 -19.63
CA GLY A 179 -13.79 5.57 -19.37
C GLY A 179 -12.74 4.91 -18.47
N GLU A 180 -11.70 5.68 -18.12
CA GLU A 180 -10.64 5.25 -17.20
C GLU A 180 -11.15 5.01 -15.80
N ASP A 181 -10.72 3.94 -15.13
CA ASP A 181 -11.02 3.66 -13.72
C ASP A 181 -10.22 4.60 -12.79
N SER A 182 -10.66 5.87 -12.69
CA SER A 182 -9.97 6.94 -11.94
C SER A 182 -10.85 7.64 -10.90
N GLN A 183 -12.13 7.27 -10.78
CA GLN A 183 -13.02 7.89 -9.78
C GLN A 183 -12.61 7.50 -8.35
N PRO A 184 -12.86 8.38 -7.36
CA PRO A 184 -12.62 8.08 -5.96
C PRO A 184 -13.32 6.80 -5.49
N VAL A 185 -12.53 5.91 -4.91
CA VAL A 185 -12.89 4.70 -4.18
C VAL A 185 -12.59 4.98 -2.70
N PRO A 186 -13.62 4.97 -1.85
CA PRO A 186 -13.46 5.11 -0.41
C PRO A 186 -12.69 3.93 0.19
N ILE A 187 -11.71 4.21 1.04
CA ILE A 187 -11.02 3.20 1.83
C ILE A 187 -11.73 3.12 3.17
N LYS A 188 -12.56 2.10 3.35
CA LYS A 188 -13.32 1.91 4.59
C LYS A 188 -12.71 0.78 5.41
N PRO A 189 -12.62 0.92 6.75
CA PRO A 189 -12.33 -0.18 7.66
C PRO A 189 -13.16 -1.42 7.34
N ILE A 190 -12.60 -2.60 7.60
CA ILE A 190 -13.36 -3.85 7.54
C ILE A 190 -14.50 -3.73 8.56
N LYS A 191 -15.73 -4.00 8.13
CA LYS A 191 -16.90 -3.90 9.00
C LYS A 191 -16.82 -5.04 10.03
N ILE A 192 -17.10 -4.71 11.28
CA ILE A 192 -17.26 -5.67 12.37
C ILE A 192 -18.67 -5.53 12.95
N ASP A 193 -19.20 -6.58 13.56
CA ASP A 193 -20.35 -6.44 14.44
C ASP A 193 -19.93 -5.61 15.67
N THR A 194 -20.81 -4.76 16.17
CA THR A 194 -20.52 -3.91 17.34
C THR A 194 -20.38 -4.70 18.63
N ASP A 195 -20.92 -5.93 18.65
CA ASP A 195 -20.84 -6.83 19.80
C ASP A 195 -19.61 -7.75 19.75
N ASP A 196 -18.88 -7.80 18.62
CA ASP A 196 -17.72 -8.65 18.41
C ASP A 196 -16.40 -7.96 18.80
N ALA A 197 -15.43 -8.76 19.27
CA ALA A 197 -14.08 -8.28 19.50
C ALA A 197 -13.41 -7.85 18.18
N ILE A 198 -12.66 -6.75 18.21
CA ILE A 198 -11.91 -6.26 17.04
C ILE A 198 -10.82 -7.29 16.68
N PRO A 199 -10.84 -7.88 15.47
CA PRO A 199 -9.83 -8.86 15.10
C PRO A 199 -8.42 -8.26 15.03
N ALA A 200 -7.44 -9.06 15.43
CA ALA A 200 -6.05 -8.65 15.53
C ALA A 200 -5.26 -8.92 14.25
N ARG A 201 -4.39 -7.99 13.87
CA ARG A 201 -3.22 -8.28 13.02
C ARG A 201 -2.24 -9.11 13.83
N ARG A 202 -1.90 -10.29 13.31
CA ARG A 202 -1.13 -11.31 14.04
C ARG A 202 0.29 -11.41 13.51
N ASN A 203 1.23 -11.86 14.35
CA ASN A 203 2.58 -12.17 13.89
C ASN A 203 2.50 -13.26 12.81
N VAL A 204 3.04 -12.99 11.62
CA VAL A 204 2.92 -13.88 10.46
C VAL A 204 3.51 -15.26 10.71
N GLN A 205 4.59 -15.37 11.49
CA GLN A 205 5.22 -16.66 11.79
C GLN A 205 4.32 -17.49 12.71
N THR A 206 3.78 -16.88 13.77
CA THR A 206 2.86 -17.56 14.70
C THR A 206 1.58 -17.95 13.99
N TRP A 207 0.95 -17.02 13.28
CA TRP A 207 -0.28 -17.25 12.53
C TRP A 207 -0.10 -18.34 11.48
N TYR A 208 0.97 -18.27 10.66
CA TYR A 208 1.22 -19.28 9.64
C TYR A 208 1.48 -20.67 10.24
N ASN A 209 2.20 -20.78 11.35
CA ASN A 209 2.40 -22.07 12.02
C ASN A 209 1.11 -22.62 12.62
N GLU A 210 0.26 -21.77 13.19
CA GLU A 210 -1.04 -22.19 13.71
C GLU A 210 -1.94 -22.78 12.63
N THR A 211 -1.89 -22.24 11.41
CA THR A 211 -2.70 -22.75 10.27
C THR A 211 -2.42 -24.21 9.92
N LYS A 212 -1.27 -24.75 10.34
CA LYS A 212 -0.87 -26.15 10.13
C LYS A 212 -1.59 -27.10 11.10
N THR A 213 -2.15 -26.59 12.18
CA THR A 213 -2.76 -27.38 13.28
C THR A 213 -4.17 -26.93 13.66
N CYS A 214 -4.57 -25.72 13.29
CA CYS A 214 -5.85 -25.10 13.61
C CYS A 214 -6.63 -24.87 12.31
N HIS A 215 -7.83 -25.44 12.21
CA HIS A 215 -8.59 -25.33 10.97
C HIS A 215 -9.21 -23.95 10.78
N GLU A 216 -9.60 -23.22 11.83
CA GLU A 216 -10.10 -21.84 11.69
C GLU A 216 -9.06 -20.95 10.98
N THR A 217 -7.84 -20.91 11.49
CA THR A 217 -6.74 -20.14 10.85
C THR A 217 -6.30 -20.77 9.53
N GLY A 218 -6.41 -22.10 9.38
CA GLY A 218 -6.25 -22.78 8.09
C GLY A 218 -7.21 -22.27 7.01
N LEU A 219 -8.47 -21.96 7.37
CA LEU A 219 -9.44 -21.36 6.46
C LEU A 219 -9.06 -19.90 6.12
N GLU A 220 -8.59 -19.12 7.09
CA GLU A 220 -8.09 -17.76 6.86
C GLU A 220 -6.94 -17.75 5.85
N LEU A 221 -5.91 -18.59 6.03
CA LEU A 221 -4.80 -18.73 5.09
C LEU A 221 -5.30 -19.14 3.70
N SER A 222 -6.24 -20.10 3.67
CA SER A 222 -6.81 -20.61 2.43
C SER A 222 -7.52 -19.52 1.63
N LEU A 223 -8.27 -18.66 2.29
CA LEU A 223 -8.90 -17.50 1.67
C LEU A 223 -7.88 -16.44 1.27
N PHE A 224 -6.92 -16.12 2.14
CA PHE A 224 -5.88 -15.12 1.90
C PHE A 224 -5.09 -15.44 0.63
N ILE A 225 -4.64 -16.69 0.48
CA ILE A 225 -3.90 -17.14 -0.71
C ILE A 225 -4.74 -17.04 -1.98
N ARG A 226 -6.03 -17.42 -1.94
CA ARG A 226 -6.91 -17.32 -3.12
C ARG A 226 -7.23 -15.88 -3.48
N ALA A 227 -7.53 -15.05 -2.48
CA ALA A 227 -7.73 -13.62 -2.64
C ALA A 227 -6.51 -12.94 -3.25
N MET A 228 -5.31 -13.23 -2.75
CA MET A 228 -4.06 -12.70 -3.29
C MET A 228 -3.79 -13.15 -4.73
N ARG A 229 -4.10 -14.40 -5.09
CA ARG A 229 -4.00 -14.88 -6.48
C ARG A 229 -4.95 -14.13 -7.40
N VAL A 230 -6.19 -13.89 -6.98
CA VAL A 230 -7.14 -13.05 -7.73
C VAL A 230 -6.61 -11.63 -7.85
N PHE A 231 -6.19 -11.04 -6.73
CA PHE A 231 -5.70 -9.67 -6.65
C PHE A 231 -4.54 -9.39 -7.62
N GLN A 232 -3.57 -10.31 -7.67
CA GLN A 232 -2.41 -10.24 -8.56
C GLN A 232 -2.75 -10.54 -10.03
N SER A 233 -3.85 -11.24 -10.30
CA SER A 233 -4.30 -11.53 -11.67
C SER A 233 -5.07 -10.38 -12.34
N LEU A 234 -5.52 -9.39 -11.57
CA LEU A 234 -6.24 -8.23 -12.08
C LEU A 234 -5.33 -7.38 -12.98
N ARG A 235 -5.90 -6.85 -14.07
CA ARG A 235 -5.14 -6.11 -15.08
C ARG A 235 -4.68 -4.73 -14.56
N PRO A 236 -3.59 -4.16 -15.10
CA PRO A 236 -3.11 -2.81 -14.74
C PRO A 236 -4.13 -1.67 -14.93
N GLU A 237 -5.10 -1.83 -15.82
CA GLU A 237 -6.18 -0.86 -16.02
C GLU A 237 -7.15 -0.78 -14.83
N ASP A 238 -7.27 -1.85 -14.04
CA ASP A 238 -8.10 -1.88 -12.83
C ASP A 238 -7.36 -1.17 -11.70
N GLN A 239 -7.91 -0.03 -11.22
CA GLN A 239 -7.26 0.73 -10.16
C GLN A 239 -7.15 -0.06 -8.84
N LEU A 240 -7.99 -1.07 -8.64
CA LEU A 240 -7.97 -1.96 -7.47
C LEU A 240 -7.24 -3.29 -7.75
N SER A 241 -6.42 -3.35 -8.81
CA SER A 241 -5.46 -4.44 -9.04
C SER A 241 -4.25 -4.34 -8.11
N TYR A 242 -3.60 -5.46 -7.85
CA TYR A 242 -2.37 -5.48 -7.04
C TYR A 242 -1.31 -4.56 -7.63
N TYR A 243 -1.14 -4.61 -8.96
CA TYR A 243 -0.21 -3.76 -9.68
C TYR A 243 -0.47 -2.27 -9.44
N ARG A 244 -1.73 -1.83 -9.54
CA ARG A 244 -2.08 -0.42 -9.35
C ARG A 244 -2.00 0.03 -7.91
N ILE A 245 -2.40 -0.82 -6.96
CA ILE A 245 -2.27 -0.51 -5.54
C ILE A 245 -0.79 -0.44 -5.16
N ALA A 246 0.04 -1.40 -5.57
CA ALA A 246 1.50 -1.33 -5.38
C ALA A 246 2.11 -0.07 -6.03
N GLY A 247 1.64 0.30 -7.21
CA GLY A 247 2.10 1.48 -7.95
C GLY A 247 1.77 2.83 -7.29
N ILE A 248 0.92 2.88 -6.26
CA ILE A 248 0.72 4.09 -5.43
C ILE A 248 2.05 4.55 -4.83
N HIS A 249 2.90 3.59 -4.45
CA HIS A 249 4.19 3.86 -3.82
C HIS A 249 5.24 4.44 -4.78
N GLY A 250 5.14 4.14 -6.08
CA GLY A 250 6.27 4.25 -6.98
C GLY A 250 5.86 4.25 -8.46
N PHE A 251 6.53 3.43 -9.26
CA PHE A 251 6.18 3.28 -10.67
C PHE A 251 4.80 2.63 -10.85
N PRO A 252 4.10 2.94 -11.96
CA PRO A 252 4.46 3.92 -12.99
C PRO A 252 4.09 5.37 -12.60
N CYS A 253 5.02 6.34 -12.78
CA CYS A 253 4.82 7.72 -12.33
C CYS A 253 3.68 8.46 -13.03
N ASN A 254 3.36 8.10 -14.27
CA ASN A 254 2.40 8.80 -15.13
C ASN A 254 0.94 8.43 -14.83
N VAL A 255 0.71 7.53 -13.87
CA VAL A 255 -0.61 6.98 -13.56
C VAL A 255 -1.05 7.48 -12.19
N PRO A 256 -1.97 8.46 -12.12
CA PRO A 256 -2.61 8.82 -10.87
C PRO A 256 -3.41 7.65 -10.31
N TRP A 257 -3.61 7.66 -8.99
CA TRP A 257 -4.47 6.70 -8.33
C TRP A 257 -5.49 7.44 -7.49
N ASN A 258 -6.77 7.15 -7.72
CA ASN A 258 -7.87 7.59 -6.86
C ASN A 258 -8.07 9.10 -6.68
N THR A 259 -7.43 9.97 -7.48
CA THR A 259 -7.58 11.43 -7.39
C THR A 259 -8.65 12.00 -8.33
N GLY A 260 -9.17 11.20 -9.27
CA GLY A 260 -10.05 11.67 -10.34
C GLY A 260 -9.32 12.28 -11.53
N ASP A 261 -7.98 12.36 -11.47
CA ASP A 261 -7.14 12.81 -12.59
C ASP A 261 -6.97 11.68 -13.64
N PRO A 262 -6.90 12.01 -14.94
CA PRO A 262 -6.68 11.03 -15.99
C PRO A 262 -5.23 10.52 -16.02
N VAL A 263 -5.03 9.35 -16.59
CA VAL A 263 -3.68 8.83 -16.89
C VAL A 263 -2.98 9.75 -17.87
N ILE A 264 -1.72 10.10 -17.56
CA ILE A 264 -0.89 10.90 -18.47
C ILE A 264 -0.29 9.95 -19.51
N PRO A 265 -0.51 10.16 -20.82
CA PRO A 265 0.12 9.34 -21.85
C PRO A 265 1.65 9.40 -21.77
N LEU A 266 2.33 8.27 -22.01
CA LEU A 266 3.79 8.20 -21.94
C LEU A 266 4.48 9.00 -23.05
N ASP A 267 3.78 9.23 -24.16
CA ASP A 267 4.20 10.04 -25.30
C ASP A 267 3.72 11.50 -25.23
N ASP A 268 3.08 11.91 -24.12
CA ASP A 268 2.64 13.29 -23.93
C ASP A 268 3.87 14.24 -23.86
N PRO A 269 3.94 15.29 -24.71
CA PRO A 269 5.07 16.22 -24.71
C PRO A 269 5.23 16.99 -23.39
N LYS A 270 4.19 17.06 -22.57
CA LYS A 270 4.17 17.70 -21.25
C LYS A 270 4.31 16.73 -20.09
N LEU A 271 4.55 15.43 -20.33
CA LEU A 271 4.66 14.41 -19.28
C LEU A 271 5.57 14.88 -18.13
N LYS A 272 6.78 15.35 -18.45
CA LYS A 272 7.74 15.82 -17.44
C LYS A 272 7.24 17.01 -16.62
N GLU A 273 6.57 17.97 -17.25
CA GLU A 273 6.01 19.15 -16.58
C GLU A 273 4.86 18.76 -15.65
N LEU A 274 4.00 17.84 -16.10
CA LEU A 274 2.87 17.33 -15.32
C LEU A 274 3.34 16.53 -14.11
N LEU A 275 4.36 15.66 -14.26
CA LEU A 275 4.96 14.93 -13.14
C LEU A 275 5.57 15.89 -12.10
N LYS A 276 6.29 16.93 -12.55
CA LYS A 276 6.81 17.99 -11.67
C LYS A 276 5.71 18.76 -10.93
N ALA A 277 4.55 18.94 -11.56
CA ALA A 277 3.38 19.57 -10.98
C ALA A 277 2.52 18.62 -10.13
N ASN A 278 3.05 17.44 -9.77
CA ASN A 278 2.39 16.42 -8.94
C ASN A 278 1.04 15.94 -9.53
N LYS A 279 0.97 15.83 -10.86
CA LYS A 279 -0.22 15.35 -11.59
C LYS A 279 -0.18 13.86 -11.94
N GLY A 280 0.91 13.18 -11.62
CA GLY A 280 1.07 11.73 -11.79
C GLY A 280 0.70 10.93 -10.54
N GLY A 281 1.28 9.74 -10.43
CA GLY A 281 1.30 8.89 -9.24
C GLY A 281 2.45 9.25 -8.28
N GLN A 282 2.96 8.25 -7.55
CA GLN A 282 4.09 8.36 -6.60
C GLN A 282 3.79 9.20 -5.36
N TYR A 283 3.01 8.61 -4.47
CA TYR A 283 2.46 9.32 -3.31
C TYR A 283 3.21 9.04 -2.01
N CYS A 284 4.16 8.11 -2.00
CA CYS A 284 4.80 7.67 -0.76
C CYS A 284 5.52 8.83 -0.06
N GLU A 285 5.30 8.93 1.25
CA GLU A 285 5.90 9.97 2.08
C GLU A 285 7.18 9.42 2.72
N HIS A 286 8.35 9.84 2.23
CA HIS A 286 9.67 9.50 2.77
C HIS A 286 10.42 10.76 3.21
N ASN A 287 11.28 10.63 4.22
CA ASN A 287 11.99 11.73 4.88
C ASN A 287 11.01 12.85 5.29
N ASN A 288 9.80 12.46 5.68
CA ASN A 288 8.66 13.32 6.02
C ASN A 288 7.98 12.80 7.31
N TYR A 289 7.52 13.72 8.17
CA TYR A 289 6.80 13.37 9.40
C TYR A 289 5.51 12.57 9.17
N LEU A 290 4.93 12.60 7.96
CA LEU A 290 3.76 11.81 7.60
C LEU A 290 4.07 10.34 7.32
N PHE A 291 5.35 9.94 7.21
CA PHE A 291 5.80 8.59 6.85
C PHE A 291 5.02 7.46 7.56
N PRO A 292 4.92 7.42 8.91
CA PRO A 292 4.24 6.30 9.56
C PRO A 292 2.73 6.29 9.27
N THR A 293 2.11 7.46 9.23
CA THR A 293 0.64 7.58 9.08
C THR A 293 0.19 7.36 7.64
N TRP A 294 0.98 7.79 6.66
CA TRP A 294 0.71 7.52 5.25
C TRP A 294 0.76 6.02 4.99
N HIS A 295 1.79 5.33 5.50
CA HIS A 295 1.90 3.87 5.37
C HIS A 295 0.81 3.11 6.14
N ARG A 296 0.34 3.60 7.31
CA ARG A 296 -0.85 3.04 7.99
C ARG A 296 -2.11 3.09 7.11
N ALA A 297 -2.38 4.24 6.49
CA ALA A 297 -3.50 4.38 5.56
C ALA A 297 -3.34 3.48 4.32
N TYR A 298 -2.10 3.29 3.86
CA TYR A 298 -1.79 2.37 2.76
C TYR A 298 -2.02 0.91 3.12
N MET A 299 -1.65 0.48 4.35
CA MET A 299 -1.96 -0.86 4.85
C MET A 299 -3.47 -1.07 4.97
N LEU A 300 -4.23 -0.05 5.41
CA LEU A 300 -5.70 -0.11 5.47
C LEU A 300 -6.32 -0.37 4.09
N LEU A 301 -5.85 0.31 3.04
CA LEU A 301 -6.28 0.05 1.66
C LEU A 301 -6.00 -1.39 1.24
N TYR A 302 -4.77 -1.86 1.45
CA TYR A 302 -4.37 -3.20 1.03
C TYR A 302 -5.17 -4.28 1.77
N GLU A 303 -5.23 -4.19 3.10
CA GLU A 303 -5.99 -5.09 3.96
C GLU A 303 -7.46 -5.10 3.57
N ARG A 304 -8.05 -3.92 3.32
CA ARG A 304 -9.45 -3.83 2.89
C ARG A 304 -9.67 -4.54 1.56
N ARG A 305 -8.80 -4.31 0.57
CA ARG A 305 -8.96 -4.92 -0.76
C ARG A 305 -8.82 -6.44 -0.71
N VAL A 306 -7.87 -6.95 0.07
CA VAL A 306 -7.69 -8.38 0.26
C VAL A 306 -8.92 -8.98 0.97
N SER A 307 -9.43 -8.34 2.03
CA SER A 307 -10.62 -8.78 2.75
C SER A 307 -11.86 -8.84 1.85
N ASP A 308 -12.09 -7.83 1.00
CA ASP A 308 -13.20 -7.87 0.02
C ASP A 308 -13.09 -9.09 -0.91
N LEU A 309 -11.87 -9.39 -1.40
CA LEU A 309 -11.63 -10.56 -2.26
C LEU A 309 -11.74 -11.89 -1.50
N MET A 310 -11.38 -11.93 -0.22
CA MET A 310 -11.59 -13.09 0.65
C MET A 310 -13.08 -13.35 0.86
N MET A 311 -13.87 -12.30 1.11
CA MET A 311 -15.33 -12.40 1.25
C MET A 311 -15.97 -12.89 -0.05
N GLU A 312 -15.57 -12.35 -1.21
CA GLU A 312 -16.03 -12.83 -2.52
C GLU A 312 -15.70 -14.31 -2.75
N GLU A 313 -14.53 -14.78 -2.32
CA GLU A 313 -14.13 -16.19 -2.43
C GLU A 313 -14.90 -17.08 -1.45
N ALA A 314 -15.15 -16.61 -0.22
CA ALA A 314 -15.94 -17.32 0.78
C ALA A 314 -17.39 -17.54 0.30
N LEU A 315 -18.03 -16.49 -0.22
CA LEU A 315 -19.43 -16.54 -0.68
C LEU A 315 -19.66 -17.48 -1.88
N LYS A 316 -18.61 -17.81 -2.64
CA LYS A 316 -18.69 -18.79 -3.75
C LYS A 316 -18.77 -20.24 -3.25
N ARG A 317 -18.45 -20.50 -1.99
CA ARG A 317 -18.41 -21.85 -1.42
C ARG A 317 -19.83 -22.34 -1.14
N LYS A 318 -20.26 -23.36 -1.91
CA LYS A 318 -21.61 -23.95 -1.82
C LYS A 318 -21.87 -24.73 -0.52
N HIS A 319 -20.81 -25.22 0.13
CA HIS A 319 -20.89 -25.95 1.40
C HIS A 319 -20.23 -25.11 2.48
N GLU A 320 -20.92 -24.95 3.62
CA GLU A 320 -20.37 -24.35 4.84
C GLU A 320 -19.85 -22.92 4.66
N ASN A 321 -20.61 -22.16 3.87
CA ASN A 321 -20.38 -20.73 3.61
C ASN A 321 -20.14 -19.96 4.92
N GLU A 322 -20.88 -20.27 6.00
CA GLU A 322 -20.75 -19.63 7.32
C GLU A 322 -19.32 -19.65 7.88
N LYS A 323 -18.61 -20.78 7.85
CA LYS A 323 -17.24 -20.87 8.39
C LYS A 323 -16.22 -20.12 7.54
N TRP A 324 -16.39 -20.18 6.22
CA TRP A 324 -15.53 -19.42 5.30
C TRP A 324 -15.78 -17.91 5.44
N VAL A 325 -17.03 -17.50 5.60
CA VAL A 325 -17.41 -16.10 5.86
C VAL A 325 -16.82 -15.63 7.18
N GLN A 326 -16.96 -16.42 8.25
CA GLN A 326 -16.36 -16.10 9.55
C GLN A 326 -14.84 -15.93 9.44
N ALA A 327 -14.14 -16.85 8.74
CA ALA A 327 -12.71 -16.70 8.51
C ALA A 327 -12.37 -15.43 7.70
N ALA A 328 -13.19 -15.02 6.74
CA ALA A 328 -13.01 -13.77 6.00
C ALA A 328 -13.25 -12.52 6.87
N GLU A 329 -14.17 -12.59 7.83
CA GLU A 329 -14.49 -11.51 8.79
C GLU A 329 -13.41 -11.37 9.86
N CYS A 330 -12.86 -12.49 10.34
CA CYS A 330 -11.80 -12.54 11.34
C CYS A 330 -10.42 -12.13 10.80
N TRP A 331 -10.11 -12.45 9.54
CA TRP A 331 -8.77 -12.21 9.01
C TRP A 331 -8.37 -10.72 9.04
N ARG A 332 -7.10 -10.48 9.39
CA ARG A 332 -6.42 -9.19 9.29
C ARG A 332 -5.02 -9.40 8.72
N LEU A 333 -4.43 -8.36 8.14
CA LEU A 333 -3.11 -8.40 7.51
C LEU A 333 -2.03 -8.78 8.55
N PRO A 334 -1.34 -9.92 8.41
CA PRO A 334 -0.33 -10.31 9.38
C PRO A 334 0.92 -9.41 9.28
N TYR A 335 1.62 -9.22 10.40
CA TYR A 335 2.87 -8.43 10.46
C TYR A 335 4.11 -9.32 10.53
N TRP A 336 5.21 -8.88 9.93
CA TRP A 336 6.50 -9.57 9.99
C TRP A 336 7.46 -8.91 10.98
N ASP A 337 7.64 -9.53 12.14
CA ASP A 337 8.55 -9.07 13.20
C ASP A 337 10.01 -9.46 12.94
N TRP A 338 10.61 -8.80 11.95
CA TRP A 338 12.02 -8.98 11.57
C TRP A 338 13.02 -8.64 12.68
N ALA A 339 12.62 -7.93 13.74
CA ALA A 339 13.50 -7.58 14.85
C ALA A 339 13.60 -8.70 15.89
N ALA A 340 12.49 -9.42 16.11
CA ALA A 340 12.48 -10.61 16.97
C ALA A 340 12.97 -11.87 16.22
N HIS A 341 12.59 -11.99 14.94
CA HIS A 341 12.90 -13.12 14.09
C HIS A 341 13.40 -12.63 12.71
N PRO A 342 14.72 -12.37 12.55
CA PRO A 342 15.30 -11.80 11.34
C PRO A 342 15.43 -12.84 10.20
N ASN A 343 14.33 -13.49 9.87
CA ASN A 343 14.18 -14.41 8.75
C ASN A 343 13.02 -13.97 7.86
N LEU A 344 13.13 -14.24 6.58
CA LEU A 344 12.01 -14.20 5.65
C LEU A 344 10.88 -15.10 6.19
N PRO A 345 9.63 -14.62 6.27
CA PRO A 345 8.51 -15.44 6.71
C PRO A 345 8.33 -16.69 5.85
N ASP A 346 8.09 -17.85 6.48
CA ASP A 346 7.95 -19.13 5.78
C ASP A 346 6.87 -19.12 4.69
N ILE A 347 5.80 -18.34 4.90
CA ILE A 347 4.73 -18.14 3.92
C ILE A 347 5.25 -17.56 2.59
N ALA A 348 6.41 -16.92 2.57
CA ALA A 348 6.99 -16.25 1.40
C ALA A 348 8.19 -17.01 0.79
N CYS A 349 8.53 -18.20 1.30
CA CYS A 349 9.73 -18.94 0.91
C CYS A 349 9.52 -19.94 -0.24
N GLY A 350 8.35 -20.59 -0.33
CA GLY A 350 8.08 -21.63 -1.34
C GLY A 350 7.24 -21.16 -2.52
N GLU A 351 7.52 -21.65 -3.74
CA GLU A 351 6.73 -21.34 -4.95
C GLU A 351 5.29 -21.87 -4.89
N THR A 352 5.06 -22.91 -4.10
CA THR A 352 3.75 -23.51 -3.85
C THR A 352 3.40 -23.43 -2.37
N ILE A 353 2.12 -23.32 -2.06
CA ILE A 353 1.59 -23.31 -0.70
C ILE A 353 0.39 -24.23 -0.59
N ARG A 354 0.38 -25.05 0.46
CA ARG A 354 -0.68 -26.01 0.74
C ARG A 354 -1.79 -25.34 1.55
N VAL A 355 -3.03 -25.48 1.10
CA VAL A 355 -4.20 -24.83 1.71
C VAL A 355 -5.39 -25.79 1.78
N ILE A 356 -6.37 -25.46 2.61
CA ILE A 356 -7.65 -26.17 2.65
C ILE A 356 -8.41 -25.89 1.35
N LYS A 357 -8.80 -26.96 0.66
CA LYS A 357 -9.68 -26.93 -0.51
C LYS A 357 -11.14 -26.91 -0.09
N SER A 358 -11.50 -27.81 0.82
CA SER A 358 -12.85 -27.96 1.36
C SER A 358 -12.79 -28.69 2.69
N TRP A 359 -13.61 -28.29 3.65
CA TRP A 359 -13.72 -28.94 4.94
C TRP A 359 -15.17 -28.86 5.40
N ASN A 360 -15.69 -29.96 5.96
CA ASN A 360 -17.07 -30.06 6.39
C ASN A 360 -17.26 -29.82 7.92
N GLY A 361 -16.24 -29.27 8.57
CA GLY A 361 -16.18 -29.13 10.02
C GLY A 361 -16.02 -30.42 10.81
N ARG A 362 -15.98 -31.60 10.16
CA ARG A 362 -15.89 -32.91 10.80
C ARG A 362 -14.75 -33.75 10.20
N GLY A 363 -13.80 -34.17 11.03
CA GLY A 363 -12.64 -34.93 10.56
C GLY A 363 -11.65 -34.06 9.78
N GLU A 364 -10.81 -34.70 8.97
CA GLU A 364 -9.69 -34.05 8.29
C GLU A 364 -10.13 -33.19 7.08
N PRO A 365 -9.57 -31.98 6.89
CA PRO A 365 -9.82 -31.15 5.73
C PRO A 365 -9.22 -31.76 4.45
N GLN A 366 -9.88 -31.55 3.32
CA GLN A 366 -9.26 -31.83 2.03
C GLN A 366 -8.31 -30.69 1.68
N MET A 367 -7.05 -31.03 1.44
CA MET A 367 -5.99 -30.08 1.12
C MET A 367 -5.71 -30.02 -0.39
N GLU A 368 -5.17 -28.90 -0.87
CA GLU A 368 -4.62 -28.75 -2.21
C GLU A 368 -3.39 -27.83 -2.21
N ASP A 369 -2.52 -28.00 -3.22
CA ASP A 369 -1.37 -27.13 -3.43
C ASP A 369 -1.68 -26.08 -4.49
N LEU A 370 -1.38 -24.82 -4.17
CA LEU A 370 -1.59 -23.66 -5.03
C LEU A 370 -0.26 -22.95 -5.30
N GLY A 371 -0.13 -22.29 -6.44
CA GLY A 371 0.96 -21.33 -6.64
C GLY A 371 0.89 -20.23 -5.59
N ASN A 372 2.01 -19.92 -4.95
CA ASN A 372 2.07 -19.05 -3.79
C ASN A 372 2.24 -17.57 -4.19
N PRO A 373 1.19 -16.73 -4.02
CA PRO A 373 1.27 -15.31 -4.36
C PRO A 373 2.17 -14.51 -3.40
N MET A 374 2.61 -15.08 -2.27
CA MET A 374 3.55 -14.45 -1.35
C MET A 374 5.02 -14.70 -1.71
N TYR A 375 5.29 -15.68 -2.59
CA TYR A 375 6.64 -15.98 -3.07
C TYR A 375 7.17 -14.87 -3.99
N ARG A 376 6.33 -14.42 -4.94
CA ARG A 376 6.57 -13.29 -5.84
C ARG A 376 5.25 -12.79 -6.42
N PHE A 377 5.19 -11.52 -6.82
CA PHE A 377 4.17 -11.04 -7.75
C PHE A 377 4.63 -11.32 -9.19
N GLN A 378 3.70 -11.63 -10.09
CA GLN A 378 3.96 -11.71 -11.53
C GLN A 378 2.89 -10.93 -12.30
N MET A 379 3.32 -10.22 -13.34
CA MET A 379 2.44 -9.44 -14.18
C MET A 379 1.36 -10.31 -14.82
N PRO A 380 0.10 -9.83 -14.86
CA PRO A 380 -0.99 -10.55 -15.51
C PRO A 380 -0.68 -10.72 -17.00
N GLY A 381 -0.76 -11.95 -17.50
CA GLY A 381 -0.39 -12.30 -18.89
C GLY A 381 1.08 -12.65 -19.09
N LEU A 382 1.89 -12.66 -18.03
CA LEU A 382 3.30 -13.08 -18.03
C LEU A 382 4.18 -12.34 -19.05
N LYS A 383 3.93 -11.04 -19.20
CA LYS A 383 4.76 -10.14 -20.01
C LYS A 383 5.56 -9.19 -19.11
N PRO A 384 6.70 -8.68 -19.59
CA PRO A 384 7.51 -7.73 -18.83
C PRO A 384 6.69 -6.50 -18.38
N MET A 385 7.00 -5.95 -17.22
CA MET A 385 6.32 -4.76 -16.67
C MET A 385 6.35 -3.55 -17.61
N GLY A 386 7.34 -3.46 -18.50
CA GLY A 386 7.46 -2.43 -19.53
C GLY A 386 6.87 -2.79 -20.90
N ASP A 387 6.14 -3.91 -21.02
CA ASP A 387 5.56 -4.36 -22.29
C ASP A 387 4.51 -3.36 -22.81
N THR A 388 4.54 -3.09 -24.12
CA THR A 388 3.66 -2.11 -24.75
C THR A 388 2.18 -2.48 -24.70
N SER A 389 1.85 -3.77 -24.49
CA SER A 389 0.45 -4.21 -24.37
C SER A 389 -0.25 -3.73 -23.11
N TYR A 390 0.48 -3.25 -22.10
CA TYR A 390 -0.09 -2.55 -20.94
C TYR A 390 -0.34 -1.05 -21.20
N GLY A 391 -0.10 -0.56 -22.43
CA GLY A 391 -0.36 0.82 -22.80
C GLY A 391 0.35 1.83 -21.89
N ASN A 392 -0.38 2.82 -21.39
CA ASN A 392 0.14 3.84 -20.49
C ASN A 392 0.31 3.36 -19.03
N TYR A 393 -0.01 2.11 -18.72
CA TYR A 393 0.17 1.52 -17.39
C TYR A 393 1.49 0.76 -17.24
N ARG A 394 2.26 0.60 -18.31
CA ARG A 394 3.57 -0.09 -18.27
C ARG A 394 4.61 0.73 -17.48
N ILE A 395 5.60 0.05 -16.91
CA ILE A 395 6.77 0.72 -16.32
C ILE A 395 7.63 1.31 -17.44
N HIS A 396 7.65 2.64 -17.52
CA HIS A 396 8.67 3.37 -18.27
C HIS A 396 9.88 3.55 -17.36
N ASN A 397 10.87 2.67 -17.53
CA ASN A 397 12.01 2.62 -16.63
C ASN A 397 12.91 3.84 -16.78
N THR A 398 13.15 4.53 -15.68
CA THR A 398 14.06 5.68 -15.63
C THR A 398 15.26 5.46 -14.70
N GLU A 399 15.42 4.24 -14.18
CA GLU A 399 16.57 3.81 -13.39
C GLU A 399 17.50 2.88 -14.20
N GLU A 400 18.73 2.68 -13.73
CA GLU A 400 19.70 1.78 -14.39
C GLU A 400 19.28 0.31 -14.30
N GLN A 401 18.59 -0.07 -13.22
CA GLN A 401 18.13 -1.43 -13.03
C GLN A 401 16.97 -1.76 -13.98
N PRO A 402 16.89 -2.97 -14.54
CA PRO A 402 16.01 -3.29 -15.66
C PRO A 402 14.58 -3.65 -15.19
N TRP A 403 13.94 -2.78 -14.41
CA TRP A 403 12.60 -3.02 -13.86
C TRP A 403 11.56 -3.32 -14.95
N HIS A 404 11.62 -2.60 -16.06
CA HIS A 404 10.77 -2.81 -17.24
C HIS A 404 10.88 -4.21 -17.85
N GLN A 405 11.99 -4.92 -17.66
CA GLN A 405 12.19 -6.27 -18.20
C GLN A 405 11.65 -7.36 -17.28
N CYS A 406 11.43 -7.05 -15.99
CA CYS A 406 10.92 -8.01 -15.03
C CYS A 406 9.47 -8.37 -15.37
N VAL A 407 9.14 -9.66 -15.43
CA VAL A 407 7.76 -10.18 -15.41
C VAL A 407 7.30 -10.37 -13.98
N GLY A 408 8.20 -10.79 -13.08
CA GLY A 408 7.88 -11.02 -11.68
C GLY A 408 8.90 -10.43 -10.72
N THR A 409 8.49 -10.27 -9.47
CA THR A 409 9.35 -9.73 -8.42
C THR A 409 10.38 -10.75 -7.97
N SER A 410 11.50 -10.23 -7.46
CA SER A 410 12.65 -11.02 -7.03
C SER A 410 13.19 -10.52 -5.70
N ARG A 411 13.84 -11.42 -4.96
CA ARG A 411 14.63 -11.15 -3.75
C ARG A 411 16.00 -11.78 -3.93
N HIS A 412 17.07 -10.99 -3.90
CA HIS A 412 18.46 -11.46 -4.13
C HIS A 412 18.61 -12.40 -5.35
N SER A 413 18.01 -12.06 -6.50
CA SER A 413 18.01 -12.96 -7.68
C SER A 413 18.10 -12.27 -9.03
N ILE A 414 17.93 -10.94 -9.13
CA ILE A 414 18.08 -10.21 -10.39
C ILE A 414 19.56 -10.11 -10.74
N ASN A 415 19.95 -10.75 -11.83
CA ASN A 415 21.30 -10.71 -12.34
C ASN A 415 21.26 -10.46 -13.86
N PRO A 416 21.34 -9.20 -14.33
CA PRO A 416 21.28 -8.88 -15.76
C PRO A 416 22.43 -9.50 -16.59
N LYS A 417 23.49 -9.99 -15.93
CA LYS A 417 24.60 -10.69 -16.58
C LYS A 417 24.33 -12.18 -16.83
N ASP A 418 23.24 -12.73 -16.30
CA ASP A 418 22.82 -14.11 -16.57
C ASP A 418 22.40 -14.25 -18.04
N PRO A 419 23.12 -15.04 -18.87
CA PRO A 419 22.82 -15.17 -20.29
C PRO A 419 21.47 -15.87 -20.55
N ASP A 420 20.97 -16.66 -19.59
CA ASP A 420 19.69 -17.35 -19.71
C ASP A 420 18.50 -16.45 -19.32
N GLY A 421 18.76 -15.27 -18.73
CA GLY A 421 17.73 -14.33 -18.32
C GLY A 421 16.74 -14.88 -17.29
N ARG A 422 17.12 -15.86 -16.46
CA ARG A 422 16.20 -16.58 -15.57
C ARG A 422 15.51 -15.67 -14.56
N TRP A 423 16.18 -14.59 -14.20
CA TRP A 423 15.67 -13.57 -13.28
C TRP A 423 14.43 -12.83 -13.77
N VAL A 424 14.18 -12.79 -15.09
CA VAL A 424 13.06 -12.06 -15.69
C VAL A 424 11.72 -12.52 -15.11
N MET A 425 11.55 -13.83 -14.88
CA MET A 425 10.29 -14.37 -14.35
C MET A 425 10.05 -14.09 -12.87
N GLY A 426 11.05 -13.54 -12.16
CA GLY A 426 11.02 -13.34 -10.72
C GLY A 426 11.45 -14.59 -9.95
N HIS A 427 12.41 -14.44 -9.04
CA HIS A 427 12.85 -15.52 -8.16
C HIS A 427 13.22 -14.97 -6.78
N SER A 428 12.89 -15.71 -5.73
CA SER A 428 13.14 -15.33 -4.34
C SER A 428 14.15 -16.28 -3.71
N ASN A 429 15.33 -15.76 -3.37
CA ASN A 429 16.37 -16.51 -2.68
C ASN A 429 16.27 -16.28 -1.17
N ALA A 430 15.50 -17.13 -0.48
CA ALA A 430 15.26 -17.03 0.95
C ALA A 430 16.55 -17.17 1.79
N GLU A 431 17.51 -17.99 1.34
CA GLU A 431 18.78 -18.20 2.05
C GLU A 431 19.61 -16.92 2.11
N GLU A 432 19.76 -16.22 0.97
CA GLU A 432 20.51 -14.95 0.93
C GLU A 432 19.77 -13.82 1.66
N VAL A 433 18.43 -13.78 1.60
CA VAL A 433 17.64 -12.85 2.41
C VAL A 433 17.91 -13.07 3.91
N ASN A 434 17.83 -14.32 4.36
CA ASN A 434 18.08 -14.66 5.76
C ASN A 434 19.50 -14.28 6.17
N LYS A 435 20.53 -14.69 5.40
CA LYS A 435 21.92 -14.29 5.66
C LYS A 435 22.09 -12.77 5.77
N SER A 436 21.40 -12.01 4.92
CA SER A 436 21.46 -10.55 4.96
C SER A 436 20.83 -10.00 6.24
N LEU A 437 19.61 -10.42 6.59
CA LEU A 437 18.88 -9.97 7.80
C LEU A 437 19.61 -10.31 9.10
N GLN A 438 20.18 -11.51 9.16
CA GLN A 438 20.95 -12.07 10.26
C GLN A 438 22.32 -11.39 10.44
N GLY A 439 22.88 -10.91 9.32
CA GLY A 439 24.22 -10.35 9.22
C GLY A 439 25.28 -11.43 9.02
N PHE A 440 26.44 -11.04 8.49
CA PHE A 440 27.55 -11.93 8.18
C PHE A 440 28.49 -12.18 9.38
N LYS A 441 27.97 -12.09 10.61
CA LYS A 441 28.76 -12.01 11.85
C LYS A 441 29.21 -13.38 12.37
N ASP A 442 30.20 -13.35 13.27
CA ASP A 442 30.59 -14.47 14.14
C ASP A 442 29.44 -14.87 15.09
N GLU A 443 29.34 -16.14 15.48
CA GLU A 443 28.16 -16.74 16.18
C GLU A 443 27.76 -15.98 17.47
N GLU A 444 28.70 -15.27 18.11
CA GLU A 444 28.53 -14.58 19.39
C GLU A 444 27.78 -13.22 19.27
N TYR A 445 27.73 -12.59 18.09
CA TYR A 445 27.21 -11.22 17.92
C TYR A 445 25.97 -11.08 17.01
N HIS A 446 25.36 -12.22 16.70
CA HIS A 446 24.23 -12.34 15.79
C HIS A 446 23.00 -11.53 16.27
N ASP A 447 22.29 -10.85 15.36
CA ASP A 447 21.03 -10.09 15.60
C ASP A 447 21.09 -8.86 16.51
N MET A 448 22.26 -8.52 17.08
CA MET A 448 22.27 -7.58 18.19
C MET A 448 22.00 -6.12 17.80
N THR A 449 22.35 -5.66 16.60
CA THR A 449 22.18 -4.23 16.24
C THR A 449 20.73 -3.90 15.91
N LEU A 450 20.06 -4.72 15.09
CA LEU A 450 18.70 -4.48 14.63
C LEU A 450 17.69 -4.58 15.78
N LYS A 451 17.80 -5.65 16.57
CA LYS A 451 16.97 -5.88 17.74
C LYS A 451 17.19 -4.80 18.81
N ASP A 452 18.44 -4.43 19.10
CA ASP A 452 18.77 -3.36 20.05
C ASP A 452 18.27 -1.99 19.58
N SER A 453 18.28 -1.73 18.26
CA SER A 453 17.74 -0.49 17.71
C SER A 453 16.23 -0.38 17.90
N VAL A 454 15.48 -1.45 17.64
CA VAL A 454 14.02 -1.48 17.89
C VAL A 454 13.73 -1.40 19.39
N PHE A 455 14.51 -2.10 20.22
CA PHE A 455 14.41 -2.01 21.67
C PHE A 455 14.57 -0.56 22.16
N ARG A 456 15.63 0.14 21.73
CA ARG A 456 15.88 1.54 22.10
C ARG A 456 14.78 2.47 21.60
N LEU A 457 14.35 2.32 20.34
CA LEU A 457 13.29 3.13 19.75
C LEU A 457 11.98 3.05 20.57
N LEU A 458 11.70 1.88 21.14
CA LEU A 458 10.51 1.59 21.94
C LEU A 458 10.72 1.71 23.46
N THR A 459 11.94 1.92 23.94
CA THR A 459 12.22 2.06 25.37
C THR A 459 11.71 3.41 25.87
N GLU A 460 11.13 3.39 27.07
CA GLU A 460 10.71 4.58 27.80
C GLU A 460 11.80 5.66 27.79
N ASP A 461 11.40 6.92 27.64
CA ASP A 461 12.29 8.08 27.69
C ASP A 461 13.40 8.15 26.61
N TYR A 462 13.49 7.22 25.65
CA TYR A 462 14.49 7.29 24.58
C TYR A 462 14.08 8.29 23.47
N THR A 463 13.32 7.83 22.46
CA THR A 463 12.83 8.67 21.36
C THR A 463 11.38 9.09 21.61
N THR A 464 11.16 10.03 22.54
CA THR A 464 9.80 10.36 23.03
C THR A 464 9.00 11.33 22.15
N LYS A 465 9.63 12.01 21.18
CA LYS A 465 8.94 12.98 20.31
C LYS A 465 8.57 12.32 18.99
N TYR A 466 7.30 12.44 18.61
CA TYR A 466 6.80 11.89 17.35
C TYR A 466 7.64 12.34 16.15
N VAL A 467 7.97 13.64 16.07
CA VAL A 467 8.78 14.20 14.98
C VAL A 467 10.22 13.66 14.93
N HIS A 468 10.72 13.07 16.02
CA HIS A 468 12.00 12.38 16.05
C HIS A 468 11.86 10.89 15.74
N PHE A 469 10.81 10.28 16.27
CA PHE A 469 10.47 8.88 16.02
C PHE A 469 10.12 8.61 14.56
N SER A 470 9.35 9.49 13.92
CA SER A 470 8.62 9.17 12.70
C SER A 470 9.46 9.09 11.44
N THR A 471 10.59 9.80 11.39
CA THR A 471 11.30 10.02 10.13
C THR A 471 12.79 10.26 10.32
N THR A 472 13.52 9.96 9.26
CA THR A 472 14.92 10.35 9.07
C THR A 472 15.11 11.86 8.92
N ARG A 473 14.07 12.67 8.68
CA ARG A 473 14.19 14.11 8.42
C ARG A 473 14.99 14.86 9.49
N TRP A 474 15.90 15.74 9.04
CA TRP A 474 16.74 16.58 9.90
C TRP A 474 16.80 18.04 9.44
N TYR A 475 16.85 18.94 10.41
CA TYR A 475 17.11 20.36 10.23
C TYR A 475 18.11 20.86 11.27
N GLU A 476 19.10 21.64 10.84
CA GLU A 476 20.08 22.25 11.75
C GLU A 476 19.44 23.25 12.72
N ASP A 477 18.40 23.95 12.26
CA ASP A 477 17.63 24.92 13.04
C ASP A 477 16.40 24.32 13.74
N ASP A 478 16.35 23.01 13.98
CA ASP A 478 15.23 22.40 14.71
C ASP A 478 15.01 23.15 16.03
N PRO A 479 13.85 23.82 16.19
CA PRO A 479 13.68 24.73 17.31
C PRO A 479 13.58 24.02 18.67
N ASP A 480 13.26 22.72 18.68
CA ASP A 480 13.32 21.87 19.87
C ASP A 480 14.77 21.49 20.21
N LEU A 481 15.72 21.60 19.26
CA LEU A 481 17.16 21.51 19.49
C LEU A 481 17.78 22.86 19.92
N GLN A 482 17.22 24.00 19.48
CA GLN A 482 17.79 25.33 19.80
C GLN A 482 17.53 25.81 21.25
N LYS A 483 16.43 25.39 21.90
CA LYS A 483 16.06 25.85 23.26
C LYS A 483 16.56 24.90 24.37
N LYS A 484 17.88 24.84 24.57
CA LYS A 484 18.58 24.64 25.88
C LYS A 484 20.07 24.38 25.64
N LYS A 485 20.83 25.42 25.31
CA LYS A 485 22.31 25.39 25.33
C LYS A 485 22.93 25.21 26.73
N ASN A 486 22.18 24.86 27.79
CA ASN A 486 22.76 24.61 29.11
C ASN A 486 21.90 23.71 30.02
N LYS A 487 22.32 22.45 30.14
CA LYS A 487 22.52 21.61 31.34
C LYS A 487 22.42 20.13 30.92
N LYS A 488 23.58 19.53 30.62
CA LYS A 488 23.85 18.14 30.16
C LYS A 488 23.40 17.82 28.72
N GLY A 489 24.38 17.48 27.85
CA GLY A 489 24.26 17.29 26.39
C GLY A 489 23.46 16.07 25.90
N ASP A 490 22.53 15.60 26.72
CA ASP A 490 22.06 14.22 26.72
C ASP A 490 20.76 14.00 25.91
N LYS A 491 19.96 15.06 25.74
CA LYS A 491 18.59 14.93 25.23
C LYS A 491 18.51 14.81 23.70
N TRP A 492 19.58 15.12 22.98
CA TRP A 492 19.60 15.21 21.51
C TRP A 492 20.00 13.91 20.84
N ILE A 493 20.89 13.16 21.47
CA ILE A 493 21.48 11.94 20.90
C ILE A 493 20.41 10.87 20.69
N ARG A 494 19.47 10.76 21.62
CA ARG A 494 18.32 9.84 21.53
C ARG A 494 17.30 10.21 20.44
N SER A 495 17.44 11.39 19.81
CA SER A 495 16.60 11.83 18.68
C SER A 495 17.05 11.31 17.32
N TYR A 496 18.25 10.71 17.23
CA TYR A 496 18.78 10.20 15.97
C TYR A 496 18.21 8.83 15.59
N MET A 497 17.87 8.00 16.58
CA MET A 497 17.14 6.75 16.37
C MET A 497 15.72 7.05 15.93
N ASN A 498 15.31 6.49 14.80
CA ASN A 498 14.00 6.75 14.21
C ASN A 498 13.48 5.53 13.42
N LEU A 499 12.16 5.44 13.29
CA LEU A 499 11.47 4.32 12.64
C LEU A 499 11.87 4.16 11.17
N GLU A 500 11.93 5.26 10.43
CA GLU A 500 12.18 5.24 8.98
C GLU A 500 13.59 4.75 8.65
N HIS A 501 14.60 5.08 9.45
CA HIS A 501 15.95 4.56 9.27
C HIS A 501 15.99 3.03 9.39
N LEU A 502 15.32 2.46 10.39
CA LEU A 502 15.26 1.01 10.58
C LEU A 502 14.51 0.34 9.43
N HIS A 503 13.39 0.93 9.00
CA HIS A 503 12.65 0.55 7.80
C HIS A 503 13.55 0.49 6.56
N ASN A 504 14.31 1.55 6.29
CA ASN A 504 15.16 1.65 5.10
C ASN A 504 16.14 0.47 5.01
N ASN A 505 16.74 0.08 6.14
CA ASN A 505 17.68 -1.03 6.13
C ASN A 505 16.99 -2.35 5.72
N ILE A 506 15.77 -2.62 6.19
CA ILE A 506 15.04 -3.85 5.83
C ILE A 506 14.80 -3.96 4.32
N HIS A 507 14.50 -2.83 3.66
CA HIS A 507 14.34 -2.79 2.21
C HIS A 507 15.55 -3.32 1.46
N TRP A 508 16.75 -2.88 1.84
CA TRP A 508 17.99 -3.40 1.26
C TRP A 508 18.27 -4.85 1.69
N LEU A 509 18.12 -5.19 2.97
CA LEU A 509 18.41 -6.54 3.47
C LEU A 509 17.56 -7.62 2.77
N VAL A 510 16.32 -7.28 2.41
CA VAL A 510 15.44 -8.19 1.65
C VAL A 510 15.68 -8.13 0.14
N GLY A 511 15.95 -6.94 -0.41
CA GLY A 511 16.11 -6.77 -1.85
C GLY A 511 17.46 -7.26 -2.37
N GLY A 512 18.52 -7.14 -1.58
CA GLY A 512 19.90 -7.23 -2.06
C GLY A 512 20.34 -5.92 -2.72
N ASP A 513 21.48 -5.95 -3.42
CA ASP A 513 22.04 -4.78 -4.09
C ASP A 513 22.88 -5.16 -5.32
N SER A 514 23.38 -4.16 -6.03
CA SER A 514 24.02 -4.31 -7.35
C SER A 514 25.44 -4.88 -7.30
N GLU A 515 26.02 -5.16 -6.12
CA GLU A 515 27.24 -5.99 -6.00
C GLU A 515 26.98 -7.47 -6.29
N GLY A 516 25.73 -7.90 -6.14
CA GLY A 516 25.28 -9.26 -6.41
C GLY A 516 23.92 -9.28 -7.09
N PRO A 517 23.22 -10.42 -7.02
CA PRO A 517 21.83 -10.47 -7.43
C PRO A 517 20.97 -9.59 -6.52
N TYR A 518 20.10 -8.78 -7.10
CA TYR A 518 19.23 -7.85 -6.36
C TYR A 518 17.73 -8.15 -6.55
N GLY A 519 16.85 -7.26 -6.12
CA GLY A 519 15.43 -7.57 -5.94
C GLY A 519 14.58 -6.33 -5.78
N HIS A 520 13.26 -6.46 -5.77
CA HIS A 520 12.39 -5.28 -5.86
C HIS A 520 12.41 -4.46 -4.56
N MET A 521 12.52 -5.13 -3.40
CA MET A 521 12.50 -4.47 -2.09
C MET A 521 13.59 -3.41 -1.88
N PHE A 522 14.74 -3.43 -2.58
CA PHE A 522 15.78 -2.42 -2.33
C PHE A 522 15.50 -1.06 -2.98
N SER A 523 14.60 -0.97 -3.96
CA SER A 523 14.36 0.25 -4.74
C SER A 523 12.97 0.83 -4.50
N VAL A 524 12.92 2.12 -4.14
CA VAL A 524 11.69 2.84 -3.78
C VAL A 524 10.59 2.70 -4.86
N PRO A 525 10.86 2.90 -6.17
CA PRO A 525 9.80 2.88 -7.18
C PRO A 525 9.16 1.51 -7.40
N VAL A 526 9.77 0.41 -6.93
CA VAL A 526 9.28 -0.95 -7.22
C VAL A 526 9.13 -1.85 -5.98
N ALA A 527 9.53 -1.41 -4.79
CA ALA A 527 9.49 -2.21 -3.57
C ALA A 527 8.09 -2.76 -3.25
N ALA A 528 7.04 -1.94 -3.43
CA ALA A 528 5.67 -2.31 -3.13
C ALA A 528 5.08 -3.42 -4.03
N PHE A 529 5.73 -3.74 -5.16
CA PHE A 529 5.34 -4.89 -5.97
C PHE A 529 5.71 -6.22 -5.33
N ASP A 530 6.66 -6.26 -4.39
CA ASP A 530 6.99 -7.50 -3.69
C ASP A 530 5.96 -7.79 -2.59
N PRO A 531 5.34 -8.98 -2.54
CA PRO A 531 4.38 -9.34 -1.51
C PRO A 531 4.86 -9.18 -0.06
N VAL A 532 6.16 -9.27 0.24
CA VAL A 532 6.65 -9.08 1.63
C VAL A 532 6.72 -7.62 2.05
N PHE A 533 6.61 -6.66 1.12
CA PHE A 533 6.46 -5.23 1.43
C PHE A 533 5.32 -5.00 2.42
N TRP A 534 4.17 -5.65 2.17
CA TRP A 534 2.97 -5.46 2.97
C TRP A 534 3.12 -6.03 4.38
N LEU A 535 3.83 -7.16 4.54
CA LEU A 535 4.14 -7.72 5.86
C LEU A 535 5.15 -6.85 6.63
N HIS A 536 6.14 -6.30 5.91
CA HIS A 536 7.12 -5.37 6.47
C HIS A 536 6.45 -4.10 6.98
N HIS A 537 5.64 -3.42 6.15
CA HIS A 537 4.96 -2.19 6.53
C HIS A 537 3.84 -2.41 7.56
N CYS A 538 3.25 -3.60 7.63
CA CYS A 538 2.38 -3.98 8.73
C CYS A 538 3.14 -4.02 10.08
N ASN A 539 4.43 -4.42 10.08
CA ASN A 539 5.26 -4.32 11.29
C ASN A 539 5.73 -2.88 11.57
N ILE A 540 5.97 -2.05 10.54
CA ILE A 540 6.22 -0.61 10.74
C ILE A 540 5.02 0.05 11.43
N ASP A 541 3.81 -0.33 11.01
CA ASP A 541 2.57 0.13 11.63
C ASP A 541 2.41 -0.36 13.09
N ARG A 542 2.80 -1.61 13.36
CA ARG A 542 2.86 -2.18 14.71
C ARG A 542 3.86 -1.46 15.61
N ILE A 543 5.06 -1.13 15.12
CA ILE A 543 6.07 -0.38 15.88
C ILE A 543 5.56 1.03 16.19
N LEU A 544 4.84 1.68 15.26
CA LEU A 544 4.13 2.93 15.54
C LEU A 544 3.12 2.75 16.68
N HIS A 545 2.32 1.69 16.67
CA HIS A 545 1.36 1.40 17.74
C HIS A 545 2.03 1.18 19.11
N LEU A 546 3.07 0.35 19.17
CA LEU A 546 3.85 0.13 20.41
C LEU A 546 4.49 1.42 20.91
N TRP A 547 5.02 2.25 20.01
CA TRP A 547 5.57 3.55 20.38
C TRP A 547 4.48 4.49 20.95
N GLN A 548 3.28 4.48 20.37
CA GLN A 548 2.14 5.23 20.89
C GLN A 548 1.71 4.75 22.28
N SER A 549 1.80 3.45 22.58
CA SER A 549 1.39 2.90 23.89
C SER A 549 2.32 3.31 25.02
N VAL A 550 3.62 3.49 24.73
CA VAL A 550 4.61 4.01 25.70
C VAL A 550 4.77 5.53 25.67
N ASN A 551 4.22 6.21 24.64
CA ASN A 551 4.23 7.66 24.50
C ASN A 551 2.84 8.25 24.19
N PRO A 552 1.78 7.93 24.96
CA PRO A 552 0.38 8.23 24.59
C PRO A 552 0.11 9.73 24.39
N GLY A 553 0.82 10.58 25.14
CA GLY A 553 0.73 12.02 25.01
C GLY A 553 1.38 12.58 23.75
N ASN A 554 2.35 11.93 23.11
CA ASN A 554 3.17 12.56 22.07
C ASN A 554 2.61 12.32 20.65
N TRP A 555 1.95 13.33 20.08
CA TRP A 555 1.44 13.27 18.71
C TRP A 555 1.52 14.62 18.00
N PHE A 556 2.43 14.76 17.03
CA PHE A 556 2.65 16.00 16.27
C PHE A 556 2.67 17.28 17.13
N HIS A 557 3.16 17.20 18.38
CA HIS A 557 3.08 18.33 19.31
C HIS A 557 3.76 19.59 18.76
N GLN A 558 2.96 20.64 18.59
CA GLN A 558 3.40 21.92 18.05
C GLN A 558 3.46 22.97 19.16
N LYS A 559 4.33 23.97 18.99
CA LYS A 559 4.34 25.18 19.83
C LYS A 559 3.99 26.38 18.97
N LYS A 560 3.43 27.44 19.56
CA LYS A 560 3.12 28.70 18.86
C LYS A 560 4.35 29.19 18.07
N GLY A 561 4.19 29.39 16.76
CA GLY A 561 5.25 29.79 15.84
C GLY A 561 6.15 28.66 15.32
N ARG A 562 5.82 27.39 15.60
CA ARG A 562 6.62 26.20 15.25
C ARG A 562 5.68 25.06 14.88
N GLN A 563 5.29 25.00 13.62
CA GLN A 563 4.61 23.82 13.08
C GLN A 563 5.64 22.96 12.34
N PRO A 564 5.55 21.62 12.41
CA PRO A 564 6.17 20.79 11.39
C PRO A 564 5.72 21.32 10.03
N ASP A 565 6.64 21.30 9.06
CA ASP A 565 6.36 21.61 7.66
C ASP A 565 5.14 20.84 7.10
N ARG A 566 4.78 19.73 7.73
CA ARG A 566 3.62 18.90 7.43
C ARG A 566 2.78 18.68 8.69
N SER A 567 1.58 19.26 8.69
CA SER A 567 0.62 19.19 9.80
C SER A 567 -0.07 17.80 9.89
N PRO A 568 -0.48 17.32 11.08
CA PRO A 568 -1.28 16.09 11.20
C PRO A 568 -2.67 16.18 10.56
N GLN A 569 -3.11 17.37 10.14
CA GLN A 569 -4.34 17.57 9.36
C GLN A 569 -4.11 17.51 7.85
N GLN A 570 -2.86 17.46 7.38
CA GLN A 570 -2.57 17.33 5.96
C GLN A 570 -3.17 16.03 5.41
N ALA A 571 -3.73 16.13 4.20
CA ALA A 571 -4.26 15.00 3.47
C ALA A 571 -3.18 13.95 3.20
N LEU A 572 -3.46 12.70 3.56
CA LEU A 572 -2.73 11.52 3.16
C LEU A 572 -3.23 11.10 1.78
N ILE A 573 -2.85 11.87 0.76
CA ILE A 573 -3.19 11.56 -0.63
C ILE A 573 -2.51 10.23 -1.00
N PRO A 574 -3.21 9.31 -1.69
CA PRO A 574 -4.51 9.43 -2.35
C PRO A 574 -5.69 8.75 -1.61
N PHE A 575 -5.62 8.64 -0.29
CA PHE A 575 -6.53 7.78 0.47
C PHE A 575 -7.84 8.50 0.85
N HIS A 576 -8.88 8.31 0.04
CA HIS A 576 -10.21 8.88 0.29
C HIS A 576 -10.99 8.13 1.38
N ILE A 577 -11.77 8.85 2.18
CA ILE A 577 -12.68 8.28 3.19
C ILE A 577 -14.08 8.04 2.63
N SER A 578 -14.49 8.89 1.69
CA SER A 578 -15.79 8.87 1.03
C SER A 578 -15.62 8.88 -0.50
N GLY A 579 -16.73 8.90 -1.24
CA GLY A 579 -16.70 8.98 -2.70
C GLY A 579 -16.45 10.40 -3.22
N ASP A 580 -16.37 11.37 -2.30
CA ASP A 580 -16.23 12.79 -2.64
C ASP A 580 -14.77 13.13 -2.91
N ARG A 581 -14.54 13.91 -3.98
CA ARG A 581 -13.20 14.39 -4.32
C ARG A 581 -12.69 15.32 -3.23
N GLY A 582 -11.54 14.99 -2.64
CA GLY A 582 -10.86 15.84 -1.66
C GLY A 582 -11.05 15.44 -0.19
N ASP A 583 -11.91 14.47 0.11
CA ASP A 583 -12.06 13.95 1.47
C ASP A 583 -11.04 12.82 1.73
N PHE A 584 -9.83 13.22 2.10
CA PHE A 584 -8.74 12.32 2.40
C PHE A 584 -8.63 11.99 3.90
N TYR A 585 -8.06 10.83 4.19
CA TYR A 585 -7.46 10.56 5.51
C TYR A 585 -6.41 11.61 5.85
N ASN A 586 -6.20 11.83 7.14
CA ASN A 586 -5.08 12.58 7.69
C ASN A 586 -4.50 11.82 8.88
N SER A 587 -3.35 12.24 9.40
CA SER A 587 -2.67 11.55 10.50
C SER A 587 -3.58 11.38 11.73
N ASN A 588 -4.43 12.36 12.07
CA ASN A 588 -5.35 12.22 13.20
C ASN A 588 -6.43 11.17 12.97
N LYS A 589 -6.99 11.10 11.74
CA LYS A 589 -8.02 10.13 11.37
C LYS A 589 -7.49 8.67 11.36
N VAL A 590 -6.18 8.47 11.29
CA VAL A 590 -5.54 7.13 11.36
C VAL A 590 -4.74 6.89 12.64
N ARG A 591 -4.86 7.76 13.64
CA ARG A 591 -4.05 7.65 14.87
C ARG A 591 -4.39 6.40 15.70
N ASN A 592 -5.68 6.07 15.80
CA ASN A 592 -6.19 5.02 16.69
C ASN A 592 -6.61 3.81 15.85
N VAL A 593 -6.07 2.64 16.17
CA VAL A 593 -6.29 1.41 15.38
C VAL A 593 -7.69 0.83 15.56
N ASP A 594 -8.27 0.96 16.75
CA ASP A 594 -9.63 0.50 17.04
C ASP A 594 -10.67 1.26 16.20
N ALA A 595 -10.45 2.56 15.96
CA ALA A 595 -11.29 3.36 15.07
C ALA A 595 -11.18 2.94 13.58
N LEU A 596 -10.20 2.10 13.26
CA LEU A 596 -9.97 1.51 11.95
C LEU A 596 -10.32 0.00 11.93
N ASN A 597 -10.98 -0.52 12.98
CA ASN A 597 -11.47 -1.90 13.12
C ASN A 597 -10.39 -2.99 12.93
N TYR A 598 -9.17 -2.72 13.38
CA TYR A 598 -8.15 -3.75 13.58
C TYR A 598 -7.40 -3.49 14.89
N SER A 599 -6.85 -4.55 15.45
CA SER A 599 -6.01 -4.50 16.65
C SER A 599 -4.72 -5.30 16.48
N TYR A 600 -4.03 -5.65 17.56
CA TYR A 600 -2.84 -6.49 17.55
C TYR A 600 -2.96 -7.66 18.53
N ASP A 601 -2.23 -8.75 18.28
CA ASP A 601 -2.32 -10.01 19.04
C ASP A 601 -1.74 -9.95 20.47
N TYR A 602 -1.21 -8.80 20.89
CA TYR A 602 -0.62 -8.57 22.20
C TYR A 602 -1.40 -7.60 23.09
N MET A 603 -2.62 -7.18 22.70
CA MET A 603 -3.36 -6.15 23.45
C MET A 603 -3.55 -6.50 24.92
N ASP A 604 -3.93 -7.75 25.23
CA ASP A 604 -4.11 -8.23 26.62
C ASP A 604 -2.83 -8.12 27.47
N GLU A 605 -1.65 -8.11 26.84
CA GLU A 605 -0.37 -7.94 27.54
C GLU A 605 -0.07 -6.49 27.88
N ILE A 606 -0.73 -5.52 27.23
CA ILE A 606 -0.42 -4.09 27.35
C ILE A 606 -1.59 -3.24 27.87
N THR A 607 -2.81 -3.77 27.93
CA THR A 607 -4.00 -3.06 28.42
C THR A 607 -4.43 -3.54 29.81
N ASP A 608 -5.30 -2.78 30.47
CA ASP A 608 -6.06 -3.25 31.63
C ASP A 608 -7.33 -4.02 31.22
N GLU A 609 -8.21 -4.32 32.19
CA GLU A 609 -9.47 -5.05 31.96
C GLU A 609 -10.52 -4.25 31.17
N TYR A 610 -10.32 -2.94 31.00
CA TYR A 610 -11.18 -2.06 30.21
C TYR A 610 -10.64 -1.82 28.79
N GLY A 611 -9.45 -2.32 28.48
CA GLY A 611 -8.78 -2.10 27.21
C GLY A 611 -7.92 -0.83 27.16
N ASP A 612 -7.77 -0.12 28.28
CA ASP A 612 -6.93 1.07 28.34
C ASP A 612 -5.45 0.66 28.33
N MET A 613 -4.65 1.26 27.43
CA MET A 613 -3.21 0.98 27.36
C MET A 613 -2.50 1.45 28.63
N ILE A 614 -1.76 0.53 29.25
CA ILE A 614 -0.95 0.79 30.45
C ILE A 614 0.53 0.87 30.04
N PRO A 615 1.19 2.04 30.14
CA PRO A 615 2.59 2.20 29.73
C PRO A 615 3.54 1.19 30.39
N GLU A 616 3.34 0.89 31.68
CA GLU A 616 4.16 -0.08 32.42
C GLU A 616 4.03 -1.50 31.86
N LYS A 617 2.80 -1.91 31.50
CA LYS A 617 2.57 -3.21 30.84
C LYS A 617 3.18 -3.24 29.44
N SER A 618 3.05 -2.14 28.69
CA SER A 618 3.70 -1.96 27.39
C SER A 618 5.22 -2.12 27.48
N HIS A 619 5.86 -1.47 28.46
CA HIS A 619 7.29 -1.61 28.72
C HIS A 619 7.68 -3.05 29.03
N LEU A 620 6.90 -3.75 29.88
CA LEU A 620 7.15 -5.15 30.18
C LEU A 620 7.08 -6.04 28.93
N TYR A 621 6.08 -5.82 28.06
CA TYR A 621 5.95 -6.54 26.79
C TYR A 621 7.17 -6.29 25.88
N ILE A 622 7.55 -5.02 25.70
CA ILE A 622 8.73 -4.63 24.89
C ILE A 622 10.02 -5.24 25.45
N ASN A 623 10.21 -5.23 26.77
CA ASN A 623 11.35 -5.83 27.45
C ASN A 623 11.44 -7.35 27.24
N LYS A 624 10.30 -8.06 27.24
CA LYS A 624 10.27 -9.50 26.95
C LYS A 624 10.70 -9.79 25.51
N LEU A 625 10.28 -8.96 24.56
CA LEU A 625 10.43 -9.22 23.13
C LEU A 625 11.79 -8.76 22.57
N TYR A 626 12.15 -7.50 22.84
CA TYR A 626 13.33 -6.85 22.25
C TYR A 626 14.45 -6.59 23.26
N GLY A 627 14.15 -6.63 24.56
CA GLY A 627 15.12 -6.37 25.61
C GLY A 627 16.31 -7.35 25.64
N PRO A 628 17.34 -7.03 26.43
CA PRO A 628 18.48 -7.92 26.64
C PRO A 628 18.07 -9.24 27.33
N PRO A 629 19.00 -10.21 27.48
CA PRO A 629 18.74 -11.42 28.25
C PRO A 629 18.27 -11.11 29.69
N VAL A 630 17.53 -12.04 30.31
CA VAL A 630 16.94 -11.87 31.66
C VAL A 630 17.98 -11.44 32.70
N GLU A 631 19.23 -11.88 32.54
CA GLU A 631 20.32 -11.61 33.48
C GLU A 631 20.73 -10.13 33.50
N ALA A 632 20.58 -9.42 32.38
CA ALA A 632 20.81 -7.98 32.32
C ALA A 632 19.75 -7.18 33.12
N PHE A 633 18.59 -7.77 33.39
CA PHE A 633 17.54 -7.17 34.23
C PHE A 633 17.74 -7.42 35.75
N LYS A 634 18.84 -8.06 36.14
CA LYS A 634 19.24 -8.25 37.53
C LYS A 634 20.43 -7.39 37.92
N ASP A 635 21.05 -6.76 36.93
CA ASP A 635 22.27 -5.99 37.08
C ASP A 635 21.98 -4.49 36.92
N CYS A 636 21.92 -3.78 38.06
CA CYS A 636 21.73 -2.33 38.08
C CYS A 636 23.04 -1.56 37.89
N ARG A 637 24.15 -2.22 37.51
CA ARG A 637 25.41 -1.52 37.29
C ARG A 637 25.27 -0.52 36.14
N LYS A 638 26.03 0.56 36.25
CA LYS A 638 26.22 1.48 35.13
C LYS A 638 27.10 0.81 34.10
N ASP A 639 26.71 0.95 32.85
CA ASP A 639 27.42 0.38 31.72
C ASP A 639 27.54 1.44 30.62
N LEU A 640 28.69 1.56 29.98
CA LEU A 640 28.86 2.62 28.97
C LEU A 640 28.18 2.24 27.66
N ASP A 641 27.53 3.24 27.07
CA ASP A 641 26.64 3.11 25.93
C ASP A 641 27.17 3.88 24.72
N PRO A 642 28.12 3.31 23.95
CA PRO A 642 28.60 3.93 22.73
C PRO A 642 27.57 3.85 21.59
N VAL A 643 27.31 4.99 20.96
CA VAL A 643 26.42 5.13 19.80
C VAL A 643 27.08 5.99 18.72
N ILE A 644 26.77 5.69 17.45
CA ILE A 644 27.19 6.49 16.30
C ILE A 644 25.98 7.25 15.79
N ASN A 645 26.06 8.57 15.79
CA ASN A 645 25.03 9.45 15.26
C ASN A 645 25.48 10.01 13.91
N VAL A 646 24.58 10.02 12.94
CA VAL A 646 24.90 10.47 11.58
C VAL A 646 23.85 11.45 11.10
N VAL A 647 24.29 12.59 10.58
CA VAL A 647 23.52 13.45 9.67
C VAL A 647 24.09 13.28 8.27
N TYR A 648 23.24 13.19 7.25
CA TYR A 648 23.65 12.98 5.87
C TYR A 648 22.66 13.59 4.89
N ASP A 649 23.14 13.97 3.71
CA ASP A 649 22.29 14.36 2.58
C ASP A 649 21.96 13.14 1.72
N ARG A 650 20.74 12.61 1.84
CA ARG A 650 20.28 11.49 1.01
C ARG A 650 20.27 11.79 -0.50
N TYR A 651 20.34 13.06 -0.88
CA TYR A 651 20.35 13.53 -2.27
C TYR A 651 21.75 13.93 -2.80
N ALA A 652 22.83 13.70 -2.03
CA ALA A 652 24.21 14.13 -2.33
C ALA A 652 24.73 13.73 -3.73
N PHE A 653 24.14 12.70 -4.34
CA PHE A 653 24.49 12.19 -5.67
C PHE A 653 23.29 12.20 -6.62
N ASN A 654 22.50 13.28 -6.62
CA ASN A 654 21.26 13.40 -7.39
C ASN A 654 20.25 12.27 -7.08
N GLY A 655 20.17 11.90 -5.79
CA GLY A 655 19.30 10.82 -5.33
C GLY A 655 19.80 9.40 -5.64
N GLN A 656 20.97 9.22 -6.27
CA GLN A 656 21.59 7.90 -6.35
C GLN A 656 21.82 7.37 -4.93
N ALA A 657 21.16 6.26 -4.59
CA ALA A 657 21.22 5.72 -3.25
C ALA A 657 22.63 5.19 -2.92
N TYR A 658 23.01 5.33 -1.66
CA TYR A 658 24.31 4.91 -1.15
C TYR A 658 24.17 4.42 0.30
N PHE A 659 25.23 3.80 0.79
CA PHE A 659 25.32 3.21 2.11
C PHE A 659 26.40 3.91 2.91
N LEU A 660 26.17 4.07 4.21
CA LEU A 660 27.21 4.35 5.20
C LEU A 660 27.36 3.09 6.05
N LEU A 661 28.53 2.44 5.96
CA LEU A 661 28.80 1.16 6.61
C LEU A 661 29.84 1.36 7.71
N PHE A 662 29.62 0.75 8.86
CA PHE A 662 30.47 0.87 10.04
C PHE A 662 30.98 -0.49 10.48
N PHE A 663 32.29 -0.58 10.71
CA PHE A 663 33.00 -1.81 11.01
C PHE A 663 33.72 -1.72 12.34
N LEU A 664 33.74 -2.81 13.09
CA LEU A 664 34.51 -2.91 14.32
C LEU A 664 35.56 -4.02 14.18
N GLY A 665 36.80 -3.64 13.89
CA GLY A 665 37.91 -4.56 13.65
C GLY A 665 38.53 -4.39 12.25
N ALA A 666 39.24 -5.42 11.79
CA ALA A 666 39.89 -5.42 10.49
C ALA A 666 38.89 -5.68 9.36
N VAL A 667 38.97 -4.87 8.30
CA VAL A 667 38.18 -5.06 7.07
C VAL A 667 38.99 -5.93 6.10
N ASP A 668 38.39 -7.02 5.62
CA ASP A 668 38.95 -7.85 4.56
C ASP A 668 38.69 -7.22 3.19
N ARG A 669 39.74 -6.71 2.55
CA ARG A 669 39.66 -6.04 1.25
C ARG A 669 39.31 -6.98 0.08
N THR A 670 39.32 -8.29 0.30
CA THR A 670 38.93 -9.29 -0.70
C THR A 670 37.43 -9.60 -0.67
N VAL A 671 36.73 -9.16 0.37
CA VAL A 671 35.30 -9.36 0.58
C VAL A 671 34.55 -8.05 0.29
N SER A 672 33.35 -8.16 -0.25
CA SER A 672 32.42 -7.02 -0.39
C SER A 672 32.27 -6.25 0.93
N TRP A 673 32.21 -4.92 0.87
CA TRP A 673 32.01 -4.07 2.05
C TRP A 673 30.76 -4.44 2.85
N LYS A 674 29.71 -4.86 2.17
CA LYS A 674 28.41 -5.20 2.78
C LYS A 674 28.38 -6.61 3.38
N LYS A 675 29.36 -7.46 3.04
CA LYS A 675 29.48 -8.85 3.50
C LYS A 675 30.60 -9.06 4.53
N GLN A 676 31.14 -7.97 5.08
CA GLN A 676 32.20 -8.03 6.09
C GLN A 676 31.67 -8.64 7.40
N THR A 677 32.42 -9.56 7.98
CA THR A 677 32.10 -10.17 9.28
C THR A 677 32.17 -9.14 10.42
N CYS A 678 33.01 -8.12 10.26
CA CYS A 678 33.17 -7.00 11.18
C CYS A 678 32.16 -5.86 10.97
N LEU A 679 31.20 -5.99 10.04
CA LEU A 679 30.13 -5.00 9.85
C LEU A 679 29.21 -4.98 11.08
N VAL A 680 29.19 -3.84 11.77
CA VAL A 680 28.40 -3.67 13.00
C VAL A 680 27.13 -2.85 12.81
N GLY A 681 27.07 -2.04 11.75
CA GLY A 681 25.88 -1.27 11.41
C GLY A 681 25.96 -0.63 10.04
N SER A 682 24.80 -0.28 9.51
CA SER A 682 24.64 0.29 8.18
C SER A 682 23.53 1.34 8.18
N ILE A 683 23.68 2.33 7.31
CA ILE A 683 22.62 3.29 6.95
C ILE A 683 22.44 3.19 5.45
N TYR A 684 21.24 2.80 5.03
CA TYR A 684 20.83 2.88 3.64
C TYR A 684 19.99 4.13 3.40
N THR A 685 20.35 4.94 2.40
CA THR A 685 19.66 6.21 2.13
C THR A 685 18.27 6.03 1.53
N PHE A 686 17.99 4.87 0.91
CA PHE A 686 16.69 4.48 0.33
C PHE A 686 15.98 5.65 -0.38
N THR A 687 16.57 6.11 -1.47
CA THR A 687 16.13 7.30 -2.21
C THR A 687 16.01 6.94 -3.69
N PRO A 688 14.96 7.38 -4.40
CA PRO A 688 14.89 7.23 -5.85
C PRO A 688 15.84 8.21 -6.54
N ILE A 689 16.19 7.99 -7.80
CA ILE A 689 16.96 8.98 -8.57
C ILE A 689 16.13 10.27 -8.71
N VAL A 690 16.75 11.41 -8.37
CA VAL A 690 16.13 12.73 -8.46
C VAL A 690 17.03 13.67 -9.24
N THR A 691 16.67 13.92 -10.50
CA THR A 691 17.31 14.93 -11.34
C THR A 691 16.27 15.86 -11.93
N GLN A 692 16.69 17.06 -12.38
CA GLN A 692 15.78 17.99 -13.05
C GLN A 692 15.15 17.39 -14.33
N ASP A 693 15.81 16.42 -14.96
CA ASP A 693 15.36 15.80 -16.22
C ASP A 693 14.62 14.46 -16.02
N ASN A 694 14.69 13.88 -14.83
CA ASN A 694 14.07 12.62 -14.44
C ASN A 694 13.46 12.78 -13.03
N VAL A 695 12.23 13.32 -12.99
CA VAL A 695 11.49 13.52 -11.74
C VAL A 695 10.61 12.31 -11.48
N VAL A 696 11.07 11.51 -10.52
CA VAL A 696 10.46 10.23 -10.10
C VAL A 696 9.82 10.36 -8.72
N CYS A 697 9.85 11.52 -8.07
CA CYS A 697 9.11 11.76 -6.83
C CYS A 697 9.08 13.27 -6.56
N SER A 698 7.88 13.85 -6.49
CA SER A 698 7.71 15.30 -6.24
C SER A 698 8.20 15.66 -4.83
N ASN A 699 7.80 14.88 -3.83
CA ASN A 699 8.22 15.04 -2.45
C ASN A 699 9.75 15.02 -2.31
N CYS A 700 10.44 14.09 -2.97
CA CYS A 700 11.90 14.02 -2.92
C CYS A 700 12.57 15.20 -3.66
N LEU A 701 11.98 15.66 -4.77
CA LEU A 701 12.47 16.84 -5.50
C LEU A 701 12.36 18.11 -4.66
N GLU A 702 11.21 18.33 -4.00
CA GLU A 702 11.00 19.46 -3.09
C GLU A 702 12.04 19.47 -1.96
N GLN A 703 12.30 18.29 -1.38
CA GLN A 703 13.28 18.14 -0.31
C GLN A 703 14.72 18.37 -0.77
N GLN A 704 15.10 17.86 -1.94
CA GLN A 704 16.41 18.11 -2.53
C GLN A 704 16.63 19.61 -2.78
N GLN A 705 15.63 20.30 -3.35
CA GLN A 705 15.70 21.74 -3.60
C GLN A 705 15.79 22.57 -2.32
N ALA A 706 15.10 22.14 -1.26
CA ALA A 706 15.17 22.75 0.06
C ALA A 706 16.40 22.29 0.87
N HIS A 707 17.27 21.45 0.32
CA HIS A 707 18.45 20.87 0.97
C HIS A 707 18.12 20.25 2.34
N VAL A 708 17.07 19.43 2.37
CA VAL A 708 16.64 18.77 3.60
C VAL A 708 17.50 17.54 3.86
N LEU A 709 18.15 17.54 5.03
CA LEU A 709 19.03 16.46 5.46
C LEU A 709 18.26 15.31 6.12
N SER A 710 18.97 14.22 6.36
CA SER A 710 18.51 13.05 7.08
C SER A 710 19.42 12.74 8.28
N ARG A 711 18.90 11.98 9.25
CA ARG A 711 19.61 11.47 10.43
C ARG A 711 19.39 9.98 10.66
N ALA A 712 20.35 9.36 11.33
CA ALA A 712 20.29 7.98 11.77
C ALA A 712 21.19 7.77 13.01
N GLN A 713 20.96 6.66 13.72
CA GLN A 713 21.79 6.23 14.83
C GLN A 713 22.07 4.74 14.74
N ILE A 714 23.32 4.36 15.03
CA ILE A 714 23.74 2.97 15.16
C ILE A 714 24.20 2.73 16.60
N PRO A 715 23.46 1.95 17.40
CA PRO A 715 23.94 1.54 18.71
C PRO A 715 25.02 0.46 18.54
N ILE A 716 26.15 0.66 19.21
CA ILE A 716 27.27 -0.30 19.17
C ILE A 716 27.60 -0.90 20.55
N THR A 717 26.80 -0.58 21.57
CA THR A 717 26.96 -1.05 22.95
C THR A 717 27.09 -2.56 23.07
N ARG A 718 26.28 -3.32 22.32
CA ARG A 718 26.30 -4.79 22.40
C ARG A 718 27.47 -5.42 21.65
N VAL A 719 28.03 -4.75 20.65
CA VAL A 719 29.15 -5.27 19.84
C VAL A 719 30.51 -4.83 20.38
N VAL A 720 30.56 -3.77 21.20
CA VAL A 720 31.77 -3.39 21.93
C VAL A 720 31.91 -4.28 23.17
N PRO A 721 33.05 -4.99 23.35
CA PRO A 721 33.25 -5.86 24.52
C PRO A 721 33.03 -5.10 25.83
N SER A 722 32.34 -5.72 26.79
CA SER A 722 32.01 -5.09 28.08
C SER A 722 33.25 -4.64 28.85
N GLN A 723 34.35 -5.40 28.77
CA GLN A 723 35.63 -5.06 29.41
C GLN A 723 36.32 -3.86 28.74
N LYS A 724 35.90 -3.48 27.53
CA LYS A 724 36.42 -2.31 26.81
C LYS A 724 35.56 -1.07 26.98
N ARG A 725 34.54 -1.15 27.83
CA ARG A 725 33.60 -0.05 28.08
C ARG A 725 33.24 0.08 29.55
N GLU A 726 34.19 -0.26 30.43
CA GLU A 726 34.12 0.03 31.87
C GLU A 726 34.34 1.52 32.14
N GLU A 727 35.31 2.13 31.42
CA GLU A 727 35.65 3.55 31.52
C GLU A 727 35.58 4.24 30.15
N ARG A 728 35.22 5.54 30.15
CA ARG A 728 34.98 6.30 28.90
C ARG A 728 36.23 6.39 28.04
N ASP A 729 37.38 6.62 28.66
CA ASP A 729 38.66 6.70 27.96
C ASP A 729 39.08 5.34 27.37
N GLU A 730 38.78 4.22 28.05
CA GLU A 730 39.05 2.89 27.48
C GLU A 730 38.16 2.61 26.27
N ALA A 731 36.86 2.92 26.37
CA ALA A 731 35.92 2.79 25.26
C ALA A 731 36.36 3.64 24.07
N LYS A 732 36.72 4.91 24.32
CA LYS A 732 37.25 5.82 23.30
C LYS A 732 38.50 5.24 22.64
N ASN A 733 39.47 4.78 23.43
CA ASN A 733 40.73 4.24 22.90
C ASN A 733 40.51 2.98 22.07
N TYR A 734 39.64 2.08 22.54
CA TYR A 734 39.26 0.88 21.80
C TYR A 734 38.58 1.23 20.47
N LEU A 735 37.60 2.14 20.48
CA LEU A 735 36.89 2.56 19.27
C LEU A 735 37.82 3.30 18.31
N THR A 736 38.69 4.19 18.78
CA THR A 736 39.66 4.92 17.93
C THR A 736 40.55 3.96 17.16
N LYS A 737 40.91 2.82 17.76
CA LYS A 737 41.75 1.80 17.13
C LYS A 737 40.99 0.90 16.15
N ASN A 738 39.73 0.56 16.45
CA ASN A 738 39.03 -0.54 15.77
C ASN A 738 37.82 -0.10 14.92
N LEU A 739 37.24 1.06 15.20
CA LEU A 739 36.08 1.56 14.45
C LEU A 739 36.53 2.14 13.11
N LYS A 740 35.97 1.60 12.04
CA LYS A 740 36.18 2.06 10.67
C LYS A 740 34.83 2.30 10.00
N TRP A 741 34.82 3.13 8.95
CA TRP A 741 33.61 3.34 8.17
C TRP A 741 33.92 3.57 6.70
N VAL A 742 32.93 3.33 5.84
CA VAL A 742 33.03 3.61 4.42
C VAL A 742 31.67 4.05 3.89
N ALA A 743 31.69 4.82 2.81
CA ALA A 743 30.50 5.08 2.01
C ALA A 743 30.63 4.33 0.67
N VAL A 744 29.58 3.62 0.26
CA VAL A 744 29.56 2.85 -0.99
C VAL A 744 28.25 3.06 -1.75
N PHE A 745 28.31 3.06 -3.07
CA PHE A 745 27.13 3.03 -3.92
C PHE A 745 26.49 1.63 -3.93
N GLN A 746 25.32 1.52 -4.58
CA GLN A 746 24.60 0.26 -4.71
C GLN A 746 25.40 -0.83 -5.43
N ASP A 747 26.30 -0.46 -6.35
CA ASP A 747 27.21 -1.36 -7.07
C ASP A 747 28.47 -1.75 -6.30
N GLY A 748 28.61 -1.25 -5.06
CA GLY A 748 29.79 -1.47 -4.20
C GLY A 748 30.97 -0.54 -4.47
N GLY A 749 30.83 0.33 -5.48
CA GLY A 749 31.78 1.39 -5.75
C GLY A 749 31.96 2.26 -4.51
N LYS A 750 33.19 2.35 -4.02
CA LYS A 750 33.54 3.24 -2.91
C LYS A 750 33.31 4.68 -3.32
N VAL A 751 32.59 5.42 -2.49
CA VAL A 751 32.37 6.86 -2.67
C VAL A 751 33.68 7.59 -2.32
N ASP A 752 34.00 8.67 -3.05
CA ASP A 752 35.09 9.54 -2.65
C ASP A 752 34.67 10.35 -1.41
N GLY A 753 35.36 10.16 -0.29
CA GLY A 753 35.06 10.83 0.98
C GLY A 753 35.03 12.36 0.87
N SER A 754 35.79 12.96 -0.06
CA SER A 754 35.77 14.41 -0.29
C SER A 754 34.45 14.93 -0.86
N LYS A 755 33.60 14.04 -1.40
CA LYS A 755 32.27 14.36 -1.94
C LYS A 755 31.17 14.27 -0.88
N LEU A 756 31.45 13.76 0.32
CA LEU A 756 30.49 13.60 1.41
C LEU A 756 30.39 14.86 2.29
N LYS A 757 30.20 16.03 1.67
CA LYS A 757 30.32 17.33 2.35
C LYS A 757 29.36 17.53 3.52
N ASP A 758 28.14 17.00 3.39
CA ASP A 758 27.07 17.15 4.39
C ASP A 758 26.94 15.93 5.31
N VAL A 759 27.86 14.96 5.21
CA VAL A 759 27.91 13.83 6.13
C VAL A 759 28.65 14.24 7.39
N LYS A 760 27.90 14.31 8.50
CA LYS A 760 28.44 14.54 9.84
C LYS A 760 28.24 13.29 10.69
N ILE A 761 29.34 12.68 11.09
CA ILE A 761 29.36 11.52 11.97
C ILE A 761 29.86 11.97 13.34
N THR A 762 29.15 11.57 14.39
CA THR A 762 29.52 11.84 15.78
C THR A 762 29.52 10.54 16.56
N LEU A 763 30.62 10.28 17.29
CA LEU A 763 30.66 9.21 18.27
C LEU A 763 30.24 9.81 19.62
N SER A 764 29.22 9.22 20.24
CA SER A 764 28.79 9.64 21.57
C SER A 764 28.83 8.45 22.52
N ILE A 765 29.32 8.65 23.74
CA ILE A 765 29.34 7.63 24.78
C ILE A 765 28.44 8.11 25.91
N GLY A 766 27.39 7.34 26.19
CA GLY A 766 26.48 7.58 27.31
C GLY A 766 26.62 6.53 28.39
N VAL A 767 25.61 6.50 29.24
CA VAL A 767 25.42 5.47 30.26
C VAL A 767 24.09 4.81 30.00
N ASN A 768 24.11 3.48 29.99
CA ASN A 768 22.92 2.66 30.14
C ASN A 768 22.93 2.07 31.56
N GLN A 769 21.82 2.22 32.28
CA GLN A 769 21.65 1.65 33.61
C GLN A 769 20.22 1.16 33.80
N LEU A 770 20.06 -0.03 34.36
CA LEU A 770 18.75 -0.49 34.83
C LEU A 770 18.34 0.33 36.07
N ARG A 771 17.15 0.95 36.06
CA ARG A 771 16.72 1.85 37.16
C ARG A 771 16.56 1.12 38.49
N GLU A 772 15.97 -0.07 38.45
CA GLU A 772 15.62 -0.87 39.63
C GLU A 772 15.82 -2.36 39.30
N ASN A 773 15.87 -3.23 40.32
CA ASN A 773 15.95 -4.68 40.12
C ASN A 773 14.57 -5.34 40.33
N LEU A 774 13.64 -5.07 39.42
CA LEU A 774 12.31 -5.67 39.36
C LEU A 774 12.21 -6.71 38.22
N GLY A 775 13.35 -7.23 37.77
CA GLY A 775 13.42 -8.06 36.57
C GLY A 775 12.94 -7.29 35.33
N ARG A 776 12.19 -7.94 34.43
CA ARG A 776 11.73 -7.32 33.18
C ARG A 776 10.70 -6.19 33.36
N GLN A 777 10.22 -5.95 34.58
CA GLN A 777 9.38 -4.79 34.88
C GLN A 777 10.21 -3.50 34.99
N SER A 778 11.53 -3.62 35.20
CA SER A 778 12.43 -2.48 35.25
C SER A 778 12.57 -1.78 33.90
N SER A 779 12.76 -0.46 33.92
CA SER A 779 13.14 0.31 32.74
C SER A 779 14.64 0.61 32.72
N PHE A 780 15.21 0.56 31.52
CA PHE A 780 16.57 1.03 31.29
C PHE A 780 16.58 2.55 31.13
N LYS A 781 17.60 3.17 31.69
CA LYS A 781 17.85 4.60 31.59
C LYS A 781 19.07 4.83 30.72
N PHE A 782 18.84 5.50 29.61
CA PHE A 782 19.90 5.97 28.70
C PHE A 782 20.08 7.47 28.89
N GLU A 783 21.24 7.84 29.44
CA GLU A 783 21.54 9.22 29.82
C GLU A 783 23.04 9.53 29.83
N ASP A 784 23.37 10.76 30.24
CA ASP A 784 24.71 11.31 30.35
C ASP A 784 25.57 11.06 29.08
N TYR A 785 24.97 11.14 27.89
CA TYR A 785 25.72 11.08 26.65
C TYR A 785 26.64 12.29 26.48
N GLU A 786 27.87 12.01 26.07
CA GLU A 786 28.88 13.00 25.71
C GLU A 786 29.46 12.65 24.35
N ASP A 787 29.60 13.67 23.50
CA ASP A 787 30.31 13.52 22.24
C ASP A 787 31.80 13.35 22.51
N VAL A 788 32.39 12.37 21.85
CA VAL A 788 33.79 12.03 21.98
C VAL A 788 34.54 12.47 20.74
N GLU A 789 35.66 13.17 20.94
CA GLU A 789 36.55 13.53 19.85
C GLU A 789 37.07 12.27 19.15
N PHE A 790 36.78 12.16 17.85
CA PHE A 790 37.09 11.00 17.03
C PHE A 790 37.46 11.47 15.62
N ASP A 791 38.59 11.00 15.11
CA ASP A 791 39.06 11.33 13.76
C ASP A 791 38.37 10.45 12.71
N TRP A 792 37.20 10.91 12.26
CA TRP A 792 36.42 10.21 11.23
C TRP A 792 37.10 10.18 9.86
N ASN A 793 38.01 11.11 9.56
CA ASN A 793 38.76 11.09 8.30
C ASN A 793 39.77 9.94 8.29
N ASN A 794 40.49 9.73 9.41
CA ASN A 794 41.40 8.60 9.56
C ASN A 794 40.67 7.25 9.75
N ALA A 795 39.44 7.28 10.25
CA ALA A 795 38.58 6.09 10.33
C ALA A 795 37.95 5.69 8.99
N TYR A 796 37.96 6.58 8.00
CA TYR A 796 37.48 6.25 6.67
C TYR A 796 38.37 5.19 6.02
N CYS A 797 37.78 4.08 5.61
CA CYS A 797 38.52 2.98 4.99
C CYS A 797 39.28 3.51 3.76
N ALA A 798 40.59 3.26 3.70
CA ALA A 798 41.44 3.62 2.55
C ALA A 798 41.13 2.76 1.33
#